data_AF-A0A2E5JML2-F1
#
_entry.id   AF-A0A2E5JML2-F1
#
_cell.length_a   1.000
_cell.length_b   1.000
_cell.length_c   1.000
_cell.angle_alpha   90.00
_cell.angle_beta   90.00
_cell.angle_gamma   90.00
#
_symmetry.space_group_name_H-M   'P 1'
#
loop_
_entity.id
_entity.type
_entity.pdbx_description
1 polymer ?
#
loop_
_entity_poly.entity_id
_entity_poly.type
_entity_poly.pdbx_seq_one_letter_code
_entity_poly.pdbx_strand_id
1 'polypeptide(L)'
;MYYKLTVIIFHLFLVISKADVFEGYVIFTPGQGGAGGNSTTSYLMDHNSDVVHTWSHDRSPASMPYLFPDSTIIYPYRVPSPSMNAGGVGGGIRKYNWGGTILWDYQFSDNTYQHHHDIEPLPNGNVLIIVWERKTSVEAYAMGRQTINNPLNQMWSEAVLELDPETGGIVWEWHLWDHLCQDISSQYPNYVDVSEHPELFDINNGNVGSSGGPGGANADWMHINAIAYNSDLDQVILSSRHQDEIFIIDHSTTTEEAAGHSGGNSGVGGDLLFRWGNPQNYDRGNNSDRILDAQHGVNWIPSGYPGEGNLILFNNGHTNQASAVLELTPPLNSNGTYEISANDPFGPENTVWSYSAGSSVQSDVQSGAFRLPNGNTLITEADDAYIFEVNYSGSVEWSYTHPGNDIMIARAQKYGLDYFTQNNDMTLIVDYVSDWNMVGLPLFVENSNQTIIFPEAVEGTLYSFSGGYVQEVDLTPGVGYWLRFPFAGLTQVTGEPTEGLSISLNTDWNLISGISSPLNVNNIIDTDNLIIPGTLYGFQESGYTSVEIISPGYGYWIRSSGEGEITLSSFLSGGRIKSFQISNNANTLKIGNQTLYFGSDIEIEDPLSFSLPPLPPAGVKDIRFSGNTKLCTWDECKVELMNDNQLIQLEANIKDGSSWEIVDNKGNVVKCEGLQILELVNELETFILRKSANARSISNLNLYPAHPNPFNPVTTIRFNISEISEVDVSIYNIQGRLVENLLKGQLSEGDHNLQWNANKFPSGVYFVMFEGNKVKEIEKIVFVK
;
A
#
# COMPACT_ATOMS: atom_id res chain seq x y z
N MET A 1 -46.12 0.27 -61.96
CA MET A 1 -44.79 -0.34 -61.82
C MET A 1 -43.76 0.70 -62.25
N TYR A 2 -43.28 1.51 -61.30
CA TYR A 2 -42.14 2.43 -61.46
C TYR A 2 -41.56 2.61 -60.07
N TYR A 3 -40.45 1.92 -59.77
CA TYR A 3 -39.68 2.16 -58.55
C TYR A 3 -38.76 3.35 -58.80
N LYS A 4 -38.94 4.43 -58.03
CA LYS A 4 -37.97 5.52 -57.95
C LYS A 4 -36.80 5.06 -57.08
N LEU A 5 -35.63 4.99 -57.69
CA LEU A 5 -34.36 4.78 -57.02
C LEU A 5 -33.93 6.13 -56.41
N THR A 6 -33.94 6.24 -55.09
CA THR A 6 -33.39 7.39 -54.36
C THR A 6 -31.92 7.11 -54.09
N VAL A 7 -31.03 7.83 -54.78
CA VAL A 7 -29.58 7.80 -54.52
C VAL A 7 -29.29 8.84 -53.43
N ILE A 8 -28.86 8.38 -52.26
CA ILE A 8 -28.36 9.24 -51.17
C ILE A 8 -26.85 9.33 -51.35
N ILE A 9 -26.37 10.52 -51.71
CA ILE A 9 -24.95 10.84 -51.80
C ILE A 9 -24.49 11.28 -50.40
N PHE A 10 -23.75 10.43 -49.69
CA PHE A 10 -23.02 10.84 -48.50
C PHE A 10 -21.86 11.75 -48.91
N HIS A 11 -21.94 13.04 -48.57
CA HIS A 11 -20.77 13.91 -48.58
C HIS A 11 -19.96 13.58 -47.33
N LEU A 12 -18.87 12.84 -47.52
CA LEU A 12 -17.84 12.65 -46.50
C LEU A 12 -17.11 14.00 -46.36
N PHE A 13 -17.44 14.77 -45.33
CA PHE A 13 -16.59 15.90 -44.93
C PHE A 13 -15.31 15.31 -44.32
N LEU A 14 -14.24 15.29 -45.12
CA LEU A 14 -12.89 15.11 -44.59
C LEU A 14 -12.51 16.40 -43.87
N VAL A 15 -12.71 16.45 -42.55
CA VAL A 15 -12.05 17.46 -41.72
C VAL A 15 -10.60 17.03 -41.61
N ILE A 16 -9.74 17.64 -42.42
CA ILE A 16 -8.30 17.59 -42.18
C ILE A 16 -8.07 18.50 -40.98
N SER A 17 -8.16 17.95 -39.77
CA SER A 17 -7.57 18.60 -38.60
C SER A 17 -6.07 18.61 -38.82
N LYS A 18 -5.47 19.79 -39.03
CA LYS A 18 -4.05 19.94 -38.67
C LYS A 18 -3.96 19.58 -37.18
N ALA A 19 -3.00 18.75 -36.80
CA ALA A 19 -2.72 18.53 -35.40
C ALA A 19 -2.23 19.87 -34.84
N ASP A 20 -3.00 20.47 -33.94
CA ASP A 20 -2.60 21.73 -33.31
C ASP A 20 -1.53 21.44 -32.24
N VAL A 21 -0.63 22.40 -32.04
CA VAL A 21 0.37 22.39 -30.95
C VAL A 21 -0.32 22.08 -29.62
N PHE A 22 0.31 21.26 -28.77
CA PHE A 22 -0.21 21.05 -27.42
C PHE A 22 -0.09 22.33 -26.61
N GLU A 23 -1.20 22.87 -26.16
CA GLU A 23 -1.23 24.10 -25.37
C GLU A 23 -0.79 23.82 -23.93
N GLY A 24 0.25 24.51 -23.45
CA GLY A 24 0.82 24.21 -22.13
C GLY A 24 2.09 24.98 -21.79
N TYR A 25 2.73 24.55 -20.69
CA TYR A 25 3.96 25.12 -20.15
C TYR A 25 5.13 24.16 -20.31
N VAL A 26 6.22 24.61 -20.93
CA VAL A 26 7.49 23.88 -21.03
C VAL A 26 8.41 24.33 -19.92
N ILE A 27 8.95 23.38 -19.14
CA ILE A 27 9.98 23.64 -18.14
C ILE A 27 11.33 23.08 -18.58
N PHE A 28 12.39 23.85 -18.39
CA PHE A 28 13.76 23.44 -18.72
C PHE A 28 14.80 24.28 -17.98
N THR A 29 16.04 23.78 -17.93
CA THR A 29 17.20 24.52 -17.41
C THR A 29 18.34 24.48 -18.42
N PRO A 30 18.71 25.59 -19.08
CA PRO A 30 19.95 25.66 -19.82
C PRO A 30 21.16 25.55 -18.87
N GLY A 31 22.19 24.82 -19.27
CA GLY A 31 23.44 24.69 -18.54
C GLY A 31 24.63 24.65 -19.49
N GLN A 32 25.80 25.11 -19.04
CA GLN A 32 27.02 24.92 -19.82
C GLN A 32 27.50 23.46 -19.67
N GLY A 33 27.83 22.81 -20.78
CA GLY A 33 28.42 21.47 -20.76
C GLY A 33 29.77 21.47 -20.04
N GLY A 34 29.97 20.52 -19.10
CA GLY A 34 31.24 20.36 -18.37
C GLY A 34 31.32 21.02 -16.99
N ALA A 35 32.50 20.96 -16.37
CA ALA A 35 32.72 21.33 -14.97
C ALA A 35 32.62 22.84 -14.73
N GLY A 36 31.45 23.33 -14.31
CA GLY A 36 31.29 24.72 -13.89
C GLY A 36 30.16 24.92 -12.89
N GLY A 37 30.51 25.23 -11.64
CA GLY A 37 29.57 25.69 -10.59
C GLY A 37 29.07 27.11 -10.82
N ASN A 38 28.60 27.40 -12.03
CA ASN A 38 28.03 28.69 -12.41
C ASN A 38 26.55 28.75 -12.03
N SER A 39 26.08 29.94 -11.66
CA SER A 39 24.66 30.19 -11.47
C SER A 39 23.90 29.93 -12.77
N THR A 40 22.75 29.27 -12.69
CA THR A 40 21.86 29.07 -13.84
C THR A 40 20.43 29.49 -13.51
N THR A 41 19.51 29.35 -14.45
CA THR A 41 18.11 29.69 -14.28
C THR A 41 17.23 28.63 -14.95
N SER A 42 16.27 28.07 -14.23
CA SER A 42 15.19 27.29 -14.83
C SER A 42 14.13 28.23 -15.37
N TYR A 43 13.55 27.90 -16.51
CA TYR A 43 12.51 28.67 -17.19
C TYR A 43 11.24 27.84 -17.25
N LEU A 44 10.10 28.47 -16.93
CA LEU A 44 8.78 28.01 -17.30
C LEU A 44 8.27 28.91 -18.43
N MET A 45 7.95 28.31 -19.56
CA MET A 45 7.65 29.02 -20.81
C MET A 45 6.33 28.53 -21.38
N ASP A 46 5.50 29.42 -21.92
CA ASP A 46 4.28 29.00 -22.63
C ASP A 46 4.56 28.63 -24.10
N HIS A 47 3.54 28.19 -24.83
CA HIS A 47 3.66 27.82 -26.24
C HIS A 47 4.04 29.01 -27.16
N ASN A 48 3.82 30.27 -26.76
CA ASN A 48 4.24 31.44 -27.52
C ASN A 48 5.72 31.80 -27.30
N SER A 49 6.43 30.97 -26.54
CA SER A 49 7.79 31.23 -26.07
C SER A 49 7.91 32.42 -25.11
N ASP A 50 6.81 32.83 -24.49
CA ASP A 50 6.83 33.83 -23.43
C ASP A 50 7.22 33.15 -22.10
N VAL A 51 8.16 33.78 -21.38
CA VAL A 51 8.59 33.29 -20.07
C VAL A 51 7.52 33.62 -19.03
N VAL A 52 6.89 32.58 -18.50
CA VAL A 52 5.86 32.67 -17.46
C VAL A 52 6.52 32.86 -16.09
N HIS A 53 7.59 32.11 -15.82
CA HIS A 53 8.30 32.17 -14.55
C HIS A 53 9.76 31.70 -14.68
N THR A 54 10.59 32.06 -13.69
CA THR A 54 11.99 31.63 -13.62
C THR A 54 12.45 31.37 -12.19
N TRP A 55 13.25 30.33 -11.99
CA TRP A 55 13.96 30.06 -10.73
C TRP A 55 15.46 30.22 -10.92
N SER A 56 16.10 31.05 -10.09
CA SER A 56 17.56 31.23 -10.11
C SER A 56 18.26 30.23 -9.20
N HIS A 57 19.32 29.60 -9.72
CA HIS A 57 20.10 28.59 -9.03
C HIS A 57 21.56 29.04 -8.90
N ASP A 58 22.19 28.74 -7.77
CA ASP A 58 23.61 29.00 -7.53
C ASP A 58 24.53 27.86 -8.03
N ARG A 59 23.94 26.80 -8.60
CA ARG A 59 24.62 25.60 -9.10
C ARG A 59 24.09 25.18 -10.46
N SER A 60 24.96 24.62 -11.29
CA SER A 60 24.63 24.06 -12.60
C SER A 60 23.71 22.83 -12.47
N PRO A 61 22.89 22.55 -13.49
CA PRO A 61 21.95 21.43 -13.44
C PRO A 61 22.71 20.11 -13.56
N ALA A 62 22.21 19.08 -12.88
CA ALA A 62 22.58 17.68 -13.16
C ALA A 62 21.63 17.07 -14.21
N SER A 63 20.35 17.46 -14.17
CA SER A 63 19.27 17.06 -15.10
C SER A 63 18.21 18.17 -15.19
N MET A 64 17.04 17.86 -15.76
CA MET A 64 15.89 18.76 -15.85
C MET A 64 15.29 19.06 -14.46
N PRO A 65 14.64 20.22 -14.29
CA PRO A 65 13.81 20.48 -13.12
C PRO A 65 12.45 19.77 -13.24
N TYR A 66 11.93 19.28 -12.12
CA TYR A 66 10.62 18.64 -12.02
C TYR A 66 9.62 19.63 -11.43
N LEU A 67 8.54 19.93 -12.15
CA LEU A 67 7.50 20.88 -11.71
C LEU A 67 6.33 20.15 -11.05
N PHE A 68 5.78 20.71 -9.98
CA PHE A 68 4.64 20.15 -9.26
C PHE A 68 3.38 21.03 -9.39
N PRO A 69 2.17 20.44 -9.24
CA PRO A 69 0.91 21.19 -9.27
C PRO A 69 0.82 22.31 -8.22
N ASP A 70 1.46 22.12 -7.07
CA ASP A 70 1.57 23.13 -5.99
C ASP A 70 2.51 24.31 -6.32
N SER A 71 2.96 24.41 -7.57
CA SER A 71 3.88 25.45 -8.07
C SER A 71 5.29 25.39 -7.47
N THR A 72 5.69 24.25 -6.90
CA THR A 72 7.08 23.98 -6.49
C THR A 72 7.88 23.30 -7.60
N ILE A 73 9.20 23.34 -7.50
CA ILE A 73 10.09 22.53 -8.35
C ILE A 73 11.09 21.73 -7.52
N ILE A 74 11.47 20.55 -7.99
CA ILE A 74 12.68 19.85 -7.55
C ILE A 74 13.76 20.01 -8.62
N TYR A 75 14.98 20.34 -8.19
CA TYR A 75 16.11 20.68 -9.03
C TYR A 75 17.35 19.85 -8.67
N PRO A 76 17.71 18.87 -9.51
CA PRO A 76 18.99 18.14 -9.44
C PRO A 76 20.16 19.04 -9.85
N TYR A 77 21.20 19.13 -9.02
CA TYR A 77 22.32 20.04 -9.24
C TYR A 77 23.68 19.41 -8.97
N ARG A 78 24.71 20.03 -9.56
CA ARG A 78 26.11 19.65 -9.37
C ARG A 78 26.71 20.28 -8.11
N VAL A 79 27.23 19.45 -7.20
CA VAL A 79 27.94 19.91 -5.99
C VAL A 79 29.32 20.49 -6.32
N PRO A 80 29.87 21.39 -5.49
CA PRO A 80 31.17 22.02 -5.75
C PRO A 80 32.36 21.04 -5.76
N SER A 81 32.29 19.98 -4.96
CA SER A 81 33.39 19.03 -4.74
C SER A 81 32.85 17.59 -4.78
N PRO A 82 32.48 17.08 -5.97
CA PRO A 82 31.96 15.73 -6.09
C PRO A 82 33.04 14.70 -5.72
N SER A 83 32.64 13.63 -5.05
CA SER A 83 33.52 12.54 -4.64
C SER A 83 33.86 11.58 -5.79
N MET A 84 32.96 11.50 -6.79
CA MET A 84 33.11 10.77 -8.05
C MET A 84 32.72 11.70 -9.20
N ASN A 85 33.51 11.75 -10.27
CA ASN A 85 33.37 12.77 -11.32
C ASN A 85 33.52 12.15 -12.71
N ALA A 86 32.41 12.12 -13.45
CA ALA A 86 32.33 11.76 -14.86
C ALA A 86 31.24 12.61 -15.55
N GLY A 87 30.85 12.23 -16.78
CA GLY A 87 29.70 12.85 -17.46
C GLY A 87 28.43 12.75 -16.60
N GLY A 88 27.63 13.82 -16.56
CA GLY A 88 26.39 13.89 -15.79
C GLY A 88 26.54 13.97 -14.27
N VAL A 89 27.75 14.19 -13.73
CA VAL A 89 27.91 14.31 -12.27
C VAL A 89 26.97 15.36 -11.66
N GLY A 90 26.25 14.95 -10.62
CA GLY A 90 25.35 15.77 -9.83
C GLY A 90 25.88 15.94 -8.42
N GLY A 91 25.19 15.32 -7.47
CA GLY A 91 25.57 15.26 -6.07
C GLY A 91 24.62 15.99 -5.12
N GLY A 92 23.66 16.77 -5.62
CA GLY A 92 22.66 17.40 -4.77
C GLY A 92 21.30 17.56 -5.44
N ILE A 93 20.28 17.69 -4.61
CA ILE A 93 18.87 17.83 -5.00
C ILE A 93 18.23 18.86 -4.07
N ARG A 94 17.46 19.80 -4.63
CA ARG A 94 16.77 20.85 -3.88
C ARG A 94 15.33 20.99 -4.30
N LYS A 95 14.46 21.35 -3.36
CA LYS A 95 13.10 21.83 -3.68
C LYS A 95 12.99 23.32 -3.47
N TYR A 96 12.33 23.99 -4.41
CA TYR A 96 12.06 25.43 -4.38
C TYR A 96 10.56 25.67 -4.42
N ASN A 97 10.08 26.68 -3.71
CA ASN A 97 8.74 27.22 -3.95
C ASN A 97 8.72 28.14 -5.17
N TRP A 98 7.52 28.58 -5.57
CA TRP A 98 7.31 29.55 -6.65
C TRP A 98 8.06 30.88 -6.46
N GLY A 99 8.36 31.27 -5.22
CA GLY A 99 9.13 32.49 -4.92
C GLY A 99 10.64 32.32 -5.06
N GLY A 100 11.14 31.12 -5.37
CA GLY A 100 12.57 30.80 -5.41
C GLY A 100 13.20 30.57 -4.03
N THR A 101 12.40 30.38 -2.98
CA THR A 101 12.91 30.00 -1.65
C THR A 101 13.16 28.49 -1.61
N ILE A 102 14.33 28.08 -1.14
CA ILE A 102 14.67 26.67 -0.91
C ILE A 102 13.81 26.15 0.26
N LEU A 103 13.05 25.08 0.00
CA LEU A 103 12.26 24.37 1.00
C LEU A 103 13.11 23.30 1.71
N TRP A 104 13.90 22.54 0.93
CA TRP A 104 14.89 21.59 1.43
C TRP A 104 16.05 21.41 0.43
N ASP A 105 17.19 20.90 0.94
CA ASP A 105 18.45 20.71 0.19
C ASP A 105 19.19 19.49 0.74
N TYR A 106 19.36 18.45 -0.09
CA TYR A 106 20.08 17.23 0.27
C TYR A 106 21.24 16.98 -0.69
N GLN A 107 22.34 16.43 -0.16
CA GLN A 107 23.53 16.09 -0.94
C GLN A 107 23.88 14.61 -0.78
N PHE A 108 24.11 13.97 -1.93
CA PHE A 108 24.55 12.59 -2.11
C PHE A 108 25.90 12.63 -2.81
N SER A 109 26.95 12.94 -2.05
CA SER A 109 28.31 13.11 -2.55
C SER A 109 29.31 12.83 -1.44
N ASP A 110 29.52 11.56 -1.15
CA ASP A 110 30.45 11.07 -0.13
C ASP A 110 31.34 9.93 -0.65
N ASN A 111 32.05 9.24 0.22
CA ASN A 111 32.97 8.19 -0.22
C ASN A 111 32.27 6.93 -0.74
N THR A 112 30.99 6.74 -0.43
CA THR A 112 30.17 5.60 -0.83
C THR A 112 29.34 5.95 -2.06
N TYR A 113 28.59 7.06 -2.00
CA TYR A 113 27.62 7.43 -3.02
C TYR A 113 27.91 8.80 -3.67
N GLN A 114 27.55 8.90 -4.94
CA GLN A 114 27.55 10.15 -5.71
C GLN A 114 26.33 10.17 -6.63
N HIS A 115 25.35 11.04 -6.35
CA HIS A 115 24.27 11.32 -7.29
C HIS A 115 24.83 11.85 -8.62
N HIS A 116 24.26 11.35 -9.71
CA HIS A 116 24.57 11.74 -11.09
C HIS A 116 23.31 11.67 -11.94
N HIS A 117 23.28 12.46 -13.01
CA HIS A 117 22.16 12.67 -13.91
C HIS A 117 20.85 12.98 -13.18
N ASP A 118 20.04 11.97 -12.88
CA ASP A 118 18.61 12.07 -12.77
C ASP A 118 18.04 11.64 -11.42
N ILE A 119 16.81 12.08 -11.19
CA ILE A 119 15.97 11.68 -10.06
C ILE A 119 14.58 11.35 -10.59
N GLU A 120 13.76 10.70 -9.79
CA GLU A 120 12.33 10.54 -10.09
C GLU A 120 11.51 10.85 -8.83
N PRO A 121 10.79 11.97 -8.79
CA PRO A 121 9.87 12.24 -7.69
C PRO A 121 8.65 11.30 -7.72
N LEU A 122 8.29 10.77 -6.56
CA LEU A 122 7.22 9.79 -6.40
C LEU A 122 5.90 10.42 -5.94
N PRO A 123 4.74 9.78 -6.21
CA PRO A 123 3.44 10.28 -5.77
C PRO A 123 3.29 10.43 -4.25
N ASN A 124 4.01 9.63 -3.47
CA ASN A 124 4.04 9.69 -2.01
C ASN A 124 4.85 10.89 -1.46
N GLY A 125 5.50 11.67 -2.32
CA GLY A 125 6.34 12.82 -1.95
C GLY A 125 7.83 12.49 -1.81
N ASN A 126 8.21 11.21 -1.85
CA ASN A 126 9.61 10.77 -1.84
C ASN A 126 10.28 11.01 -3.20
N VAL A 127 11.59 10.77 -3.26
CA VAL A 127 12.38 10.96 -4.47
C VAL A 127 13.33 9.79 -4.66
N LEU A 128 13.22 9.10 -5.80
CA LEU A 128 14.23 8.15 -6.24
C LEU A 128 15.45 8.88 -6.81
N ILE A 129 16.63 8.37 -6.48
CA ILE A 129 17.90 9.01 -6.80
C ILE A 129 18.84 7.96 -7.35
N ILE A 130 19.32 8.14 -8.57
CA ILE A 130 20.39 7.29 -9.10
C ILE A 130 21.74 7.77 -8.57
N VAL A 131 22.55 6.84 -8.07
CA VAL A 131 23.85 7.14 -7.49
C VAL A 131 24.90 6.15 -7.99
N TRP A 132 26.07 6.69 -8.30
CA TRP A 132 27.26 5.84 -8.38
C TRP A 132 27.57 5.29 -7.01
N GLU A 133 27.78 3.98 -6.94
CA GLU A 133 28.23 3.27 -5.74
C GLU A 133 29.71 2.87 -5.90
N ARG A 134 30.57 3.41 -5.04
CA ARG A 134 32.02 3.17 -5.14
C ARG A 134 32.39 1.75 -4.69
N LYS A 135 33.07 1.02 -5.57
CA LYS A 135 33.73 -0.26 -5.27
C LYS A 135 35.22 -0.17 -5.57
N THR A 136 36.01 -0.82 -4.73
CA THR A 136 37.45 -0.97 -4.94
C THR A 136 37.72 -2.06 -5.99
N SER A 137 38.90 -2.01 -6.62
CA SER A 137 39.29 -3.09 -7.53
C SER A 137 39.37 -4.46 -6.82
N VAL A 138 39.67 -4.49 -5.52
CA VAL A 138 39.75 -5.74 -4.75
C VAL A 138 38.37 -6.38 -4.63
N GLU A 139 37.33 -5.59 -4.32
CA GLU A 139 35.95 -6.07 -4.25
C GLU A 139 35.47 -6.58 -5.61
N ALA A 140 35.73 -5.82 -6.68
CA ALA A 140 35.35 -6.22 -8.03
C ALA A 140 36.03 -7.52 -8.48
N TYR A 141 37.35 -7.67 -8.24
CA TYR A 141 38.07 -8.90 -8.57
C TYR A 141 37.61 -10.09 -7.72
N ALA A 142 37.14 -9.87 -6.49
CA ALA A 142 36.56 -10.91 -5.65
C ALA A 142 35.20 -11.42 -6.20
N MET A 143 34.45 -10.55 -6.90
CA MET A 143 33.22 -10.89 -7.62
C MET A 143 33.46 -11.50 -9.01
N GLY A 144 34.72 -11.69 -9.42
CA GLY A 144 35.07 -12.33 -10.69
C GLY A 144 35.29 -11.38 -11.88
N ARG A 145 35.26 -10.05 -11.68
CA ARG A 145 35.69 -9.07 -12.69
C ARG A 145 37.09 -9.43 -13.20
N GLN A 146 37.35 -9.35 -14.50
CA GLN A 146 38.67 -9.69 -15.06
C GLN A 146 39.58 -8.48 -15.28
N THR A 147 39.01 -7.31 -15.60
CA THR A 147 39.81 -6.12 -15.93
C THR A 147 39.23 -4.83 -15.34
N ILE A 148 40.11 -4.01 -14.76
CA ILE A 148 39.84 -2.62 -14.37
C ILE A 148 41.01 -1.78 -14.90
N ASN A 149 40.73 -0.99 -15.93
CA ASN A 149 41.73 -0.24 -16.69
C ASN A 149 41.58 1.27 -16.50
N ASN A 150 41.56 1.71 -15.24
CA ASN A 150 41.58 3.13 -14.87
C ASN A 150 42.60 3.40 -13.74
N PRO A 151 43.17 4.62 -13.67
CA PRO A 151 44.20 4.96 -12.67
C PRO A 151 43.66 5.08 -11.24
N LEU A 152 42.34 5.03 -11.03
CA LEU A 152 41.72 5.10 -9.71
C LEU A 152 41.72 3.74 -8.99
N ASN A 153 41.96 2.64 -9.71
CA ASN A 153 41.79 1.26 -9.23
C ASN A 153 40.42 1.06 -8.56
N GLN A 154 39.39 1.62 -9.18
CA GLN A 154 38.01 1.61 -8.71
C GLN A 154 37.07 1.14 -9.81
N MET A 155 35.87 0.78 -9.39
CA MET A 155 34.71 0.50 -10.22
C MET A 155 33.53 1.20 -9.55
N TRP A 156 32.84 2.07 -10.28
CA TRP A 156 31.63 2.72 -9.79
C TRP A 156 30.44 1.94 -10.36
N SER A 157 29.81 1.15 -9.49
CA SER A 157 28.55 0.46 -9.75
C SER A 157 27.39 1.47 -9.68
N GLU A 158 26.17 0.98 -9.78
CA GLU A 158 24.96 1.77 -9.62
C GLU A 158 24.14 1.31 -8.40
N ALA A 159 23.50 2.27 -7.73
CA ALA A 159 22.40 2.03 -6.81
C ALA A 159 21.27 3.06 -7.04
N VAL A 160 20.06 2.73 -6.59
CA VAL A 160 18.91 3.63 -6.54
C VAL A 160 18.52 3.79 -5.07
N LEU A 161 18.39 5.03 -4.62
CA LEU A 161 17.99 5.36 -3.23
C LEU A 161 16.65 6.09 -3.25
N GLU A 162 15.72 5.71 -2.37
CA GLU A 162 14.48 6.46 -2.13
C GLU A 162 14.66 7.36 -0.91
N LEU A 163 14.70 8.68 -1.15
CA LEU A 163 14.76 9.70 -0.13
C LEU A 163 13.34 10.10 0.30
N ASP A 164 13.09 10.03 1.61
CA ASP A 164 12.00 10.76 2.26
C ASP A 164 12.49 12.20 2.58
N PRO A 165 12.01 13.23 1.88
CA PRO A 165 12.46 14.61 2.10
C PRO A 165 11.89 15.25 3.37
N GLU A 166 10.88 14.65 4.02
CA GLU A 166 10.36 15.16 5.29
C GLU A 166 11.32 14.82 6.44
N THR A 167 11.83 13.59 6.46
CA THR A 167 12.79 13.13 7.47
C THR A 167 14.25 13.32 7.06
N GLY A 168 14.53 13.36 5.75
CA GLY A 168 15.87 13.30 5.17
C GLY A 168 16.50 11.90 5.18
N GLY A 169 15.73 10.87 5.49
CA GLY A 169 16.17 9.47 5.54
C GLY A 169 16.05 8.76 4.18
N ILE A 170 16.85 7.71 4.00
CA ILE A 170 16.64 6.75 2.91
C ILE A 170 15.69 5.67 3.43
N VAL A 171 14.57 5.47 2.73
CA VAL A 171 13.50 4.53 3.12
C VAL A 171 13.46 3.25 2.29
N TRP A 172 14.13 3.27 1.13
CA TRP A 172 14.31 2.11 0.27
C TRP A 172 15.63 2.25 -0.51
N GLU A 173 16.28 1.13 -0.83
CA GLU A 173 17.48 1.12 -1.67
C GLU A 173 17.57 -0.16 -2.49
N TRP A 174 18.10 -0.03 -3.70
CA TRP A 174 18.41 -1.14 -4.61
C TRP A 174 19.84 -0.99 -5.13
N HIS A 175 20.56 -2.10 -5.21
CA HIS A 175 21.98 -2.11 -5.59
C HIS A 175 22.20 -3.09 -6.74
N LEU A 176 22.70 -2.60 -7.87
CA LEU A 176 23.08 -3.49 -8.98
C LEU A 176 24.10 -4.56 -8.53
N TRP A 177 24.91 -4.24 -7.51
CA TRP A 177 25.94 -5.13 -6.99
C TRP A 177 25.40 -6.47 -6.46
N ASP A 178 24.14 -6.51 -6.02
CA ASP A 178 23.50 -7.72 -5.50
C ASP A 178 22.93 -8.61 -6.62
N HIS A 179 22.76 -8.07 -7.83
CA HIS A 179 22.17 -8.73 -8.99
C HIS A 179 23.21 -9.06 -10.07
N LEU A 180 24.44 -9.37 -9.66
CA LEU A 180 25.56 -9.68 -10.56
C LEU A 180 25.74 -11.17 -10.79
N CYS A 181 26.16 -11.55 -11.98
CA CYS A 181 26.60 -12.89 -12.36
C CYS A 181 27.95 -12.88 -13.09
N GLN A 182 28.53 -14.05 -13.32
CA GLN A 182 29.72 -14.25 -14.18
C GLN A 182 29.86 -15.71 -14.60
N ASP A 183 30.57 -15.99 -15.69
CA ASP A 183 30.82 -17.34 -16.22
C ASP A 183 32.32 -17.67 -16.38
N ILE A 184 33.19 -16.87 -15.75
CA ILE A 184 34.64 -16.98 -15.89
C ILE A 184 35.22 -18.15 -15.08
N SER A 185 34.79 -18.27 -13.82
CA SER A 185 35.27 -19.34 -12.95
C SER A 185 34.35 -19.59 -11.76
N SER A 186 34.08 -20.87 -11.48
CA SER A 186 33.29 -21.33 -10.34
C SER A 186 33.93 -21.07 -8.97
N GLN A 187 35.12 -20.45 -8.94
CA GLN A 187 35.78 -20.02 -7.71
C GLN A 187 35.27 -18.66 -7.19
N TYR A 188 34.66 -17.86 -8.06
CA TYR A 188 34.06 -16.58 -7.72
C TYR A 188 32.55 -16.76 -7.45
N PRO A 189 31.92 -15.83 -6.71
CA PRO A 189 30.47 -15.83 -6.52
C PRO A 189 29.69 -15.82 -7.83
N ASN A 190 28.43 -16.26 -7.76
CA ASN A 190 27.43 -16.16 -8.83
C ASN A 190 27.92 -16.70 -10.19
N TYR A 191 28.65 -17.82 -10.16
CA TYR A 191 29.07 -18.54 -11.36
C TYR A 191 27.90 -19.26 -12.03
N VAL A 192 27.50 -18.80 -13.21
CA VAL A 192 26.34 -19.32 -13.94
C VAL A 192 26.63 -19.32 -15.46
N ASP A 193 25.70 -19.88 -16.25
CA ASP A 193 25.64 -19.62 -17.69
C ASP A 193 24.86 -18.32 -17.89
N VAL A 194 25.54 -17.23 -18.28
CA VAL A 194 24.95 -15.89 -18.36
C VAL A 194 23.71 -15.87 -19.27
N SER A 195 23.72 -16.67 -20.35
CA SER A 195 22.60 -16.74 -21.30
C SER A 195 21.31 -17.32 -20.71
N GLU A 196 21.40 -18.07 -19.61
CA GLU A 196 20.27 -18.65 -18.89
C GLU A 196 19.76 -17.78 -17.74
N HIS A 197 20.43 -16.64 -17.46
CA HIS A 197 20.13 -15.73 -16.36
C HIS A 197 20.00 -14.26 -16.80
N PRO A 198 19.07 -13.93 -17.73
CA PRO A 198 18.87 -12.55 -18.21
C PRO A 198 18.44 -11.57 -17.09
N GLU A 199 17.94 -12.07 -15.97
CA GLU A 199 17.57 -11.33 -14.78
C GLU A 199 18.78 -10.81 -13.97
N LEU A 200 19.98 -11.32 -14.24
CA LEU A 200 21.24 -10.89 -13.63
C LEU A 200 22.14 -10.17 -14.63
N PHE A 201 23.10 -9.39 -14.11
CA PHE A 201 24.04 -8.64 -14.93
C PHE A 201 25.46 -9.22 -14.86
N ASP A 202 26.06 -9.57 -16.00
CA ASP A 202 27.45 -10.05 -16.02
C ASP A 202 28.41 -8.93 -15.62
N ILE A 203 29.12 -9.12 -14.50
CA ILE A 203 30.11 -8.16 -14.01
C ILE A 203 31.24 -7.92 -15.00
N ASN A 204 31.48 -8.83 -15.95
CA ASN A 204 32.53 -8.69 -16.96
C ASN A 204 32.09 -7.94 -18.22
N ASN A 205 30.80 -7.62 -18.35
CA ASN A 205 30.33 -6.85 -19.48
C ASN A 205 30.84 -5.40 -19.45
N GLY A 206 31.21 -4.86 -20.62
CA GLY A 206 31.66 -3.47 -20.77
C GLY A 206 32.99 -3.09 -20.10
N ASN A 207 33.45 -1.86 -20.36
CA ASN A 207 34.67 -1.29 -19.74
C ASN A 207 34.33 -0.56 -18.44
N VAL A 208 35.26 -0.55 -17.47
CA VAL A 208 35.12 0.20 -16.21
C VAL A 208 35.87 1.53 -16.30
N GLY A 209 35.13 2.58 -16.62
CA GLY A 209 35.63 3.94 -16.74
C GLY A 209 36.71 4.12 -17.81
N SER A 210 37.50 5.18 -17.66
CA SER A 210 38.57 5.52 -18.61
C SER A 210 39.80 6.11 -17.92
N SER A 211 40.94 6.05 -18.61
CA SER A 211 42.20 6.68 -18.16
C SER A 211 42.30 8.17 -18.52
N GLY A 212 41.33 8.73 -19.26
CA GLY A 212 41.27 10.14 -19.65
C GLY A 212 40.08 10.45 -20.58
N GLY A 213 39.75 11.74 -20.72
CA GLY A 213 38.59 12.25 -21.47
C GLY A 213 38.10 13.60 -20.90
N PRO A 214 37.02 14.19 -21.43
CA PRO A 214 36.35 15.32 -20.78
C PRO A 214 35.94 14.93 -19.35
N GLY A 215 36.49 15.62 -18.33
CA GLY A 215 36.26 15.30 -16.91
C GLY A 215 37.37 14.50 -16.22
N GLY A 216 38.36 14.00 -16.96
CA GLY A 216 39.52 13.27 -16.41
C GLY A 216 39.29 11.76 -16.28
N ALA A 217 40.19 11.08 -15.57
CA ALA A 217 40.05 9.65 -15.31
C ALA A 217 38.88 9.38 -14.36
N ASN A 218 38.12 8.31 -14.65
CA ASN A 218 36.95 7.91 -13.88
C ASN A 218 36.85 6.38 -13.81
N ALA A 219 35.88 5.89 -13.03
CA ALA A 219 35.60 4.46 -12.89
C ALA A 219 34.14 4.12 -13.19
N ASP A 220 33.46 4.97 -13.96
CA ASP A 220 32.05 4.83 -14.32
C ASP A 220 31.83 3.62 -15.24
N TRP A 221 31.06 2.64 -14.76
CA TRP A 221 30.82 1.38 -15.46
C TRP A 221 29.51 1.41 -16.23
N MET A 222 28.40 1.71 -15.54
CA MET A 222 27.06 1.61 -16.10
C MET A 222 26.59 2.89 -16.76
N HIS A 223 26.96 4.05 -16.22
CA HIS A 223 26.47 5.35 -16.68
C HIS A 223 24.93 5.35 -16.83
N ILE A 224 24.22 5.00 -15.76
CA ILE A 224 22.76 5.17 -15.73
C ILE A 224 22.46 6.67 -15.86
N ASN A 225 21.51 7.05 -16.71
CA ASN A 225 21.32 8.44 -17.09
C ASN A 225 19.86 8.91 -17.05
N ALA A 226 18.93 8.00 -16.81
CA ALA A 226 17.52 8.29 -16.65
C ALA A 226 16.89 7.23 -15.75
N ILE A 227 15.90 7.68 -15.00
CA ILE A 227 15.04 6.88 -14.14
C ILE A 227 13.61 7.35 -14.37
N ALA A 228 12.64 6.43 -14.39
CA ALA A 228 11.22 6.77 -14.39
C ALA A 228 10.43 5.74 -13.60
N TYR A 229 9.36 6.18 -12.94
CA TYR A 229 8.52 5.33 -12.10
C TYR A 229 7.16 5.08 -12.74
N ASN A 230 6.64 3.86 -12.59
CA ASN A 230 5.29 3.49 -12.96
C ASN A 230 4.51 3.14 -11.69
N SER A 231 3.59 4.02 -11.28
CA SER A 231 2.78 3.85 -10.07
C SER A 231 1.76 2.73 -10.14
N ASP A 232 1.29 2.37 -11.34
CA ASP A 232 0.29 1.32 -11.52
C ASP A 232 0.91 -0.07 -11.33
N LEU A 233 2.18 -0.21 -11.69
CA LEU A 233 2.94 -1.46 -11.57
C LEU A 233 3.84 -1.51 -10.33
N ASP A 234 4.10 -0.36 -9.71
CA ASP A 234 5.13 -0.14 -8.69
C ASP A 234 6.52 -0.61 -9.18
N GLN A 235 6.93 -0.09 -10.33
CA GLN A 235 8.16 -0.49 -11.02
C GLN A 235 8.98 0.72 -11.46
N VAL A 236 10.30 0.52 -11.49
CA VAL A 236 11.27 1.53 -11.90
C VAL A 236 11.94 1.08 -13.18
N ILE A 237 12.05 1.99 -14.15
CA ILE A 237 12.86 1.79 -15.35
C ILE A 237 14.12 2.64 -15.30
N LEU A 238 15.24 2.06 -15.73
CA LEU A 238 16.57 2.67 -15.78
C LEU A 238 17.11 2.63 -17.21
N SER A 239 17.92 3.61 -17.59
CA SER A 239 18.63 3.63 -18.88
C SER A 239 20.13 3.70 -18.68
N SER A 240 20.86 2.75 -19.28
CA SER A 240 22.32 2.72 -19.27
C SER A 240 22.93 3.12 -20.61
N ARG A 241 23.68 4.22 -20.60
CA ARG A 241 24.42 4.67 -21.77
C ARG A 241 25.55 3.71 -22.17
N HIS A 242 26.27 3.15 -21.21
CA HIS A 242 27.45 2.34 -21.51
C HIS A 242 27.12 0.88 -21.85
N GLN A 243 25.93 0.43 -21.49
CA GLN A 243 25.48 -0.92 -21.81
C GLN A 243 24.61 -0.96 -23.07
N ASP A 244 24.16 0.18 -23.58
CA ASP A 244 23.18 0.26 -24.68
C ASP A 244 21.88 -0.49 -24.32
N GLU A 245 21.44 -0.37 -23.06
CA GLU A 245 20.28 -1.09 -22.53
C GLU A 245 19.41 -0.24 -21.60
N ILE A 246 18.13 -0.56 -21.57
CA ILE A 246 17.19 -0.16 -20.51
C ILE A 246 16.84 -1.38 -19.64
N PHE A 247 16.53 -1.15 -18.37
CA PHE A 247 16.21 -2.20 -17.39
C PHE A 247 14.96 -1.83 -16.59
N ILE A 248 14.13 -2.81 -16.21
CA ILE A 248 13.02 -2.61 -15.28
C ILE A 248 13.27 -3.45 -14.02
N ILE A 249 13.05 -2.85 -12.85
CA ILE A 249 13.16 -3.49 -11.53
C ILE A 249 11.86 -3.31 -10.73
N ASP A 250 11.63 -4.19 -9.77
CA ASP A 250 10.47 -4.16 -8.88
C ASP A 250 10.72 -3.22 -7.68
N HIS A 251 9.92 -2.16 -7.58
CA HIS A 251 10.02 -1.17 -6.51
C HIS A 251 9.13 -1.52 -5.30
N SER A 252 8.16 -2.41 -5.45
CA SER A 252 7.27 -2.85 -4.35
C SER A 252 7.96 -3.69 -3.26
N THR A 253 9.26 -3.92 -3.42
CA THR A 253 10.12 -4.67 -2.50
C THR A 253 10.45 -3.85 -1.24
N THR A 254 10.72 -4.50 -0.12
CA THR A 254 11.51 -3.84 0.95
C THR A 254 12.99 -3.77 0.54
N THR A 255 13.81 -2.96 1.21
CA THR A 255 15.28 -2.96 0.98
C THR A 255 15.89 -4.36 1.07
N GLU A 256 15.46 -5.18 2.03
CA GLU A 256 15.96 -6.54 2.18
C GLU A 256 15.52 -7.47 1.04
N GLU A 257 14.30 -7.30 0.53
CA GLU A 257 13.81 -8.04 -0.64
C GLU A 257 14.50 -7.57 -1.92
N ALA A 258 14.72 -6.26 -2.06
CA ALA A 258 15.44 -5.64 -3.16
C ALA A 258 16.87 -6.16 -3.26
N ALA A 259 17.56 -6.39 -2.13
CA ALA A 259 18.89 -7.00 -2.11
C ALA A 259 18.90 -8.52 -2.44
N GLY A 260 17.73 -9.15 -2.59
CA GLY A 260 17.57 -10.58 -2.83
C GLY A 260 16.92 -10.92 -4.17
N HIS A 261 16.72 -12.22 -4.39
CA HIS A 261 16.14 -12.81 -5.61
C HIS A 261 14.68 -13.26 -5.43
N SER A 262 14.00 -12.75 -4.39
CA SER A 262 12.61 -13.10 -4.07
C SER A 262 11.96 -12.02 -3.22
N GLY A 263 10.67 -11.75 -3.45
CA GLY A 263 9.94 -10.66 -2.81
C GLY A 263 9.33 -9.71 -3.84
N GLY A 264 8.66 -8.66 -3.37
CA GLY A 264 7.90 -7.75 -4.23
C GLY A 264 6.71 -8.40 -4.95
N ASN A 265 5.97 -7.59 -5.70
CA ASN A 265 4.80 -7.95 -6.49
C ASN A 265 5.14 -8.98 -7.59
N SER A 266 6.36 -8.91 -8.11
CA SER A 266 6.86 -9.79 -9.17
C SER A 266 7.41 -11.12 -8.63
N GLY A 267 7.66 -11.19 -7.32
CA GLY A 267 8.16 -12.39 -6.64
C GLY A 267 9.64 -12.69 -6.83
N VAL A 268 10.40 -11.78 -7.47
CA VAL A 268 11.83 -11.97 -7.82
C VAL A 268 12.77 -11.02 -7.08
N GLY A 269 12.29 -10.28 -6.07
CA GLY A 269 13.13 -9.33 -5.33
C GLY A 269 13.62 -8.21 -6.25
N GLY A 270 14.91 -7.85 -6.15
CA GLY A 270 15.50 -6.79 -6.98
C GLY A 270 16.07 -7.24 -8.32
N ASP A 271 15.90 -8.51 -8.72
CA ASP A 271 16.38 -8.97 -10.02
C ASP A 271 15.72 -8.20 -11.19
N LEU A 272 16.41 -8.13 -12.33
CA LEU A 272 15.90 -7.40 -13.50
C LEU A 272 14.65 -8.10 -14.05
N LEU A 273 13.51 -7.41 -14.04
CA LEU A 273 12.24 -7.89 -14.59
C LEU A 273 12.26 -7.91 -16.11
N PHE A 274 12.95 -6.94 -16.70
CA PHE A 274 13.03 -6.72 -18.14
C PHE A 274 14.32 -6.00 -18.49
N ARG A 275 14.87 -6.34 -19.65
CA ARG A 275 15.98 -5.61 -20.26
C ARG A 275 15.85 -5.60 -21.78
N TRP A 276 16.26 -4.51 -22.42
CA TRP A 276 16.10 -4.34 -23.86
C TRP A 276 17.16 -3.41 -24.44
N GLY A 277 17.62 -3.71 -25.66
CA GLY A 277 18.51 -2.84 -26.44
C GLY A 277 19.76 -3.52 -26.97
N ASN A 278 20.44 -4.30 -26.13
CA ASN A 278 21.72 -4.94 -26.49
C ASN A 278 21.85 -6.36 -25.91
N PRO A 279 21.23 -7.36 -26.56
CA PRO A 279 21.16 -8.75 -26.06
C PRO A 279 22.51 -9.47 -25.94
N GLN A 280 23.57 -8.92 -26.53
CA GLN A 280 24.91 -9.49 -26.43
C GLN A 280 25.51 -9.33 -25.01
N ASN A 281 24.97 -8.42 -24.20
CA ASN A 281 25.43 -8.18 -22.82
C ASN A 281 25.09 -9.32 -21.86
N TYR A 282 24.21 -10.23 -22.28
CA TYR A 282 23.81 -11.40 -21.52
C TYR A 282 23.81 -12.65 -22.41
N ASP A 283 24.72 -12.71 -23.40
CA ASP A 283 24.98 -13.87 -24.26
C ASP A 283 23.79 -14.43 -25.04
N ARG A 284 22.72 -13.65 -25.23
CA ARG A 284 21.54 -14.09 -25.97
C ARG A 284 21.47 -13.54 -27.38
N GLY A 285 22.34 -12.63 -27.78
CA GLY A 285 22.42 -12.10 -29.15
C GLY A 285 23.84 -11.72 -29.56
N ASN A 286 23.95 -10.95 -30.64
CA ASN A 286 25.22 -10.45 -31.16
C ASN A 286 25.10 -8.98 -31.59
N ASN A 287 26.18 -8.39 -32.09
CA ASN A 287 26.20 -6.98 -32.50
C ASN A 287 25.15 -6.63 -33.60
N SER A 288 24.67 -7.59 -34.40
CA SER A 288 23.56 -7.33 -35.34
C SER A 288 22.23 -7.07 -34.67
N ASP A 289 22.08 -7.53 -33.43
CA ASP A 289 20.85 -7.52 -32.64
C ASP A 289 20.79 -6.29 -31.72
N ARG A 290 21.85 -5.48 -31.70
CA ARG A 290 21.94 -4.24 -30.92
C ARG A 290 21.10 -3.14 -31.58
N ILE A 291 20.11 -2.64 -30.84
CA ILE A 291 19.16 -1.59 -31.28
C ILE A 291 19.57 -0.22 -30.73
N LEU A 292 19.98 -0.19 -29.46
CA LEU A 292 20.33 1.05 -28.77
C LEU A 292 21.83 1.34 -28.94
N ASP A 293 22.17 2.63 -28.90
CA ASP A 293 23.54 3.12 -28.88
C ASP A 293 23.56 4.44 -28.07
N ALA A 294 24.08 4.35 -26.85
CA ALA A 294 24.22 5.46 -25.91
C ALA A 294 22.93 6.25 -25.61
N GLN A 295 21.77 5.57 -25.53
CA GLN A 295 20.45 6.18 -25.31
C GLN A 295 20.30 6.91 -23.97
N HIS A 296 19.34 7.84 -23.90
CA HIS A 296 18.97 8.62 -22.72
C HIS A 296 17.45 8.79 -22.59
N GLY A 297 17.02 9.22 -21.40
CA GLY A 297 15.68 9.79 -21.19
C GLY A 297 14.56 8.79 -21.47
N VAL A 298 14.69 7.55 -21.01
CA VAL A 298 13.60 6.56 -21.06
C VAL A 298 12.50 6.96 -20.09
N ASN A 299 11.25 6.91 -20.54
CA ASN A 299 10.07 7.23 -19.76
C ASN A 299 8.93 6.26 -20.09
N TRP A 300 8.05 6.02 -19.12
CA TRP A 300 6.73 5.46 -19.36
C TRP A 300 5.83 6.50 -20.04
N ILE A 301 5.00 6.07 -20.99
CA ILE A 301 3.91 6.90 -21.49
C ILE A 301 2.74 6.81 -20.48
N PRO A 302 2.30 7.95 -19.89
CA PRO A 302 1.32 7.95 -18.81
C PRO A 302 -0.06 7.40 -19.20
N SER A 303 -0.84 7.01 -18.19
CA SER A 303 -2.24 6.63 -18.40
C SER A 303 -3.07 7.77 -19.00
N GLY A 304 -3.97 7.43 -19.93
CA GLY A 304 -4.78 8.38 -20.69
C GLY A 304 -4.09 9.01 -21.89
N TYR A 305 -2.79 8.75 -22.10
CA TYR A 305 -2.04 9.31 -23.23
C TYR A 305 -2.00 8.33 -24.40
N PRO A 306 -1.97 8.79 -25.66
CA PRO A 306 -1.78 7.91 -26.80
C PRO A 306 -0.48 7.10 -26.68
N GLY A 307 -0.56 5.77 -26.60
CA GLY A 307 0.58 4.89 -26.32
C GLY A 307 0.79 4.57 -24.83
N GLU A 308 -0.18 4.85 -23.96
CA GLU A 308 -0.22 4.46 -22.55
C GLU A 308 0.41 3.09 -22.27
N GLY A 309 1.30 3.04 -21.28
CA GLY A 309 2.03 1.83 -20.88
C GLY A 309 3.20 1.45 -21.78
N ASN A 310 3.38 2.09 -22.94
CA ASN A 310 4.61 1.94 -23.73
C ASN A 310 5.77 2.69 -23.08
N LEU A 311 6.98 2.35 -23.53
CA LEU A 311 8.20 3.06 -23.19
C LEU A 311 8.59 3.97 -24.36
N ILE A 312 9.02 5.19 -24.06
CA ILE A 312 9.57 6.14 -25.02
C ILE A 312 10.93 6.64 -24.56
N LEU A 313 11.90 6.72 -25.47
CA LEU A 313 13.27 7.12 -25.16
C LEU A 313 13.94 7.87 -26.31
N PHE A 314 15.05 8.53 -26.02
CA PHE A 314 15.92 9.15 -27.00
C PHE A 314 17.17 8.29 -27.23
N ASN A 315 17.33 7.73 -28.43
CA ASN A 315 18.48 6.94 -28.83
C ASN A 315 19.50 7.83 -29.55
N ASN A 316 20.61 8.13 -28.89
CA ASN A 316 21.61 9.11 -29.35
C ASN A 316 22.32 8.63 -30.63
N GLY A 317 22.70 7.35 -30.68
CA GLY A 317 23.23 6.70 -31.86
C GLY A 317 22.17 5.87 -32.59
N HIS A 318 21.88 6.22 -33.84
CA HIS A 318 21.02 5.45 -34.72
C HIS A 318 21.59 5.42 -36.16
N THR A 319 20.75 5.12 -37.16
CA THR A 319 21.19 4.98 -38.56
C THR A 319 21.83 6.27 -39.11
N ASN A 320 22.95 6.14 -39.82
CA ASN A 320 23.66 7.25 -40.49
C ASN A 320 24.17 8.38 -39.57
N GLN A 321 24.56 8.06 -38.32
CA GLN A 321 25.03 9.07 -37.35
C GLN A 321 23.96 10.13 -37.04
N ALA A 322 22.70 9.68 -36.95
CA ALA A 322 21.56 10.48 -36.53
C ALA A 322 21.02 9.92 -35.21
N SER A 323 20.38 10.77 -34.41
CA SER A 323 19.61 10.32 -33.25
C SER A 323 18.19 9.93 -33.67
N ALA A 324 17.50 9.20 -32.80
CA ALA A 324 16.11 8.84 -33.00
C ALA A 324 15.35 8.81 -31.67
N VAL A 325 14.07 9.15 -31.69
CA VAL A 325 13.15 8.82 -30.61
C VAL A 325 12.50 7.48 -30.94
N LEU A 326 12.50 6.57 -29.98
CA LEU A 326 11.96 5.22 -30.13
C LEU A 326 10.82 5.03 -29.13
N GLU A 327 9.70 4.48 -29.59
CA GLU A 327 8.61 4.02 -28.74
C GLU A 327 8.47 2.50 -28.90
N LEU A 328 8.41 1.76 -27.80
CA LEU A 328 8.23 0.32 -27.80
C LEU A 328 7.16 -0.11 -26.80
N THR A 329 6.41 -1.14 -27.15
CA THR A 329 5.47 -1.79 -26.24
C THR A 329 6.22 -2.91 -25.52
N PRO A 330 6.48 -2.78 -24.21
CA PRO A 330 7.11 -3.87 -23.47
C PRO A 330 6.18 -5.09 -23.47
N PRO A 331 6.71 -6.32 -23.45
CA PRO A 331 5.92 -7.56 -23.48
C PRO A 331 5.32 -7.86 -22.09
N LEU A 332 4.55 -6.91 -21.57
CA LEU A 332 3.97 -6.92 -20.22
C LEU A 332 2.86 -7.98 -20.11
N ASN A 333 2.98 -8.84 -19.12
CA ASN A 333 1.99 -9.83 -18.74
C ASN A 333 0.97 -9.25 -17.77
N SER A 334 -0.18 -9.91 -17.62
CA SER A 334 -1.26 -9.46 -16.73
C SER A 334 -0.91 -9.48 -15.23
N ASN A 335 0.19 -10.13 -14.86
CA ASN A 335 0.71 -10.19 -13.49
C ASN A 335 1.83 -9.17 -13.24
N GLY A 336 2.09 -8.23 -14.16
CA GLY A 336 3.12 -7.21 -14.00
C GLY A 336 4.54 -7.63 -14.39
N THR A 337 4.76 -8.87 -14.83
CA THR A 337 6.09 -9.34 -15.29
C THR A 337 6.22 -9.25 -16.82
N TYR A 338 7.41 -9.51 -17.37
CA TYR A 338 7.66 -9.38 -18.80
C TYR A 338 8.01 -10.73 -19.43
N GLU A 339 7.45 -11.01 -20.61
CA GLU A 339 7.78 -12.23 -21.34
C GLU A 339 9.11 -12.06 -22.09
N ILE A 340 10.08 -12.91 -21.73
CA ILE A 340 11.31 -13.09 -22.51
C ILE A 340 11.30 -14.53 -23.02
N SER A 341 10.99 -14.69 -24.31
CA SER A 341 10.99 -16.01 -24.97
C SER A 341 12.34 -16.69 -24.80
N ALA A 342 12.37 -17.94 -24.33
CA ALA A 342 13.61 -18.69 -24.10
C ALA A 342 14.47 -18.86 -25.38
N ASN A 343 13.85 -18.82 -26.57
CA ASN A 343 14.55 -19.03 -27.83
C ASN A 343 14.93 -17.73 -28.55
N ASP A 344 14.41 -16.58 -28.10
CA ASP A 344 14.67 -15.29 -28.74
C ASP A 344 15.68 -14.46 -27.92
N PRO A 345 16.54 -13.68 -28.60
CA PRO A 345 17.60 -12.92 -27.94
C PRO A 345 17.05 -11.85 -26.99
N PHE A 346 15.92 -11.24 -27.35
CA PHE A 346 15.21 -10.17 -26.64
C PHE A 346 13.83 -9.97 -27.30
N GLY A 347 12.98 -9.15 -26.68
CA GLY A 347 11.73 -8.70 -27.28
C GLY A 347 11.27 -7.37 -26.68
N PRO A 348 10.53 -6.53 -27.42
CA PRO A 348 10.11 -6.71 -28.81
C PRO A 348 11.25 -6.43 -29.82
N GLU A 349 11.19 -7.03 -31.01
CA GLU A 349 12.18 -6.78 -32.09
C GLU A 349 12.03 -5.40 -32.73
N ASN A 350 10.79 -4.91 -32.84
CA ASN A 350 10.46 -3.67 -33.54
C ASN A 350 9.86 -2.63 -32.60
N THR A 351 10.15 -1.36 -32.87
CA THR A 351 9.48 -0.23 -32.23
C THR A 351 8.09 -0.03 -32.83
N VAL A 352 7.13 0.44 -32.03
CA VAL A 352 5.77 0.73 -32.50
C VAL A 352 5.66 2.10 -33.15
N TRP A 353 6.57 3.01 -32.78
CA TRP A 353 6.77 4.29 -33.43
C TRP A 353 8.23 4.71 -33.32
N SER A 354 8.71 5.46 -34.30
CA SER A 354 10.01 6.12 -34.22
C SER A 354 9.99 7.45 -34.96
N TYR A 355 10.83 8.36 -34.49
CA TYR A 355 11.10 9.62 -35.16
C TYR A 355 12.60 9.81 -35.31
N SER A 356 13.04 10.05 -36.54
CA SER A 356 14.40 10.51 -36.83
C SER A 356 14.33 11.54 -37.95
N ALA A 357 15.07 12.64 -37.80
CA ALA A 357 15.17 13.68 -38.81
C ALA A 357 16.50 13.58 -39.60
N GLY A 358 17.18 12.43 -39.53
CA GLY A 358 18.56 12.32 -40.02
C GLY A 358 19.49 13.24 -39.24
N SER A 359 20.54 13.76 -39.89
CA SER A 359 21.55 14.59 -39.22
C SER A 359 21.06 15.97 -38.75
N SER A 360 19.78 16.32 -38.92
CA SER A 360 19.23 17.57 -38.38
C SER A 360 18.78 17.45 -36.92
N VAL A 361 18.76 16.23 -36.36
CA VAL A 361 18.59 15.97 -34.94
C VAL A 361 19.66 14.94 -34.57
N GLN A 362 20.76 15.42 -34.01
CA GLN A 362 21.87 14.60 -33.55
C GLN A 362 22.35 15.16 -32.21
N SER A 363 22.39 14.32 -31.19
CA SER A 363 23.05 14.64 -29.93
C SER A 363 23.82 13.44 -29.41
N ASP A 364 25.06 13.64 -28.98
CA ASP A 364 25.93 12.57 -28.47
C ASP A 364 25.79 12.36 -26.94
N VAL A 365 24.94 13.15 -26.30
CA VAL A 365 24.83 13.31 -24.85
C VAL A 365 23.40 13.68 -24.43
N GLN A 366 22.96 13.23 -23.25
CA GLN A 366 21.66 13.63 -22.68
C GLN A 366 20.52 13.50 -23.71
N SER A 367 19.56 14.44 -23.73
CA SER A 367 18.36 14.41 -24.57
C SER A 367 17.24 13.54 -23.99
N GLY A 368 16.03 13.68 -24.53
CA GLY A 368 14.87 12.95 -24.05
C GLY A 368 13.61 13.22 -24.84
N ALA A 369 12.59 12.40 -24.61
CA ALA A 369 11.30 12.52 -25.28
C ALA A 369 10.14 12.19 -24.33
N PHE A 370 9.05 12.95 -24.46
CA PHE A 370 7.82 12.76 -23.69
C PHE A 370 6.61 12.82 -24.62
N ARG A 371 5.73 11.81 -24.54
CA ARG A 371 4.43 11.81 -25.21
C ARG A 371 3.50 12.81 -24.52
N LEU A 372 2.74 13.56 -25.30
CA LEU A 372 1.78 14.57 -24.84
C LEU A 372 0.34 14.05 -24.96
N PRO A 373 -0.64 14.61 -24.21
CA PRO A 373 -2.03 14.14 -24.22
C PRO A 373 -2.70 14.16 -25.59
N ASN A 374 -2.34 15.13 -26.45
CA ASN A 374 -2.88 15.22 -27.81
C ASN A 374 -2.23 14.22 -28.81
N GLY A 375 -1.28 13.42 -28.35
CA GLY A 375 -0.54 12.45 -29.17
C GLY A 375 0.76 12.97 -29.79
N ASN A 376 1.06 14.27 -29.67
CA ASN A 376 2.35 14.79 -30.08
C ASN A 376 3.46 14.33 -29.13
N THR A 377 4.71 14.44 -29.56
CA THR A 377 5.87 14.10 -28.74
C THR A 377 6.74 15.35 -28.59
N LEU A 378 7.00 15.76 -27.35
CA LEU A 378 8.02 16.76 -27.03
C LEU A 378 9.39 16.08 -27.02
N ILE A 379 10.36 16.67 -27.71
CA ILE A 379 11.71 16.15 -27.86
C ILE A 379 12.68 17.26 -27.46
N THR A 380 13.66 16.89 -26.64
CA THR A 380 14.83 17.75 -26.36
C THR A 380 16.04 17.13 -27.03
N GLU A 381 16.70 17.89 -27.88
CA GLU A 381 18.05 17.63 -28.37
C GLU A 381 18.99 18.52 -27.55
N ALA A 382 19.95 17.90 -26.86
CA ALA A 382 20.66 18.55 -25.78
C ALA A 382 21.86 19.40 -26.24
N ASP A 383 22.57 19.02 -27.31
CA ASP A 383 23.79 19.70 -27.76
C ASP A 383 23.49 21.09 -28.34
N ASP A 384 22.42 21.25 -29.12
CA ASP A 384 22.01 22.57 -29.66
C ASP A 384 20.96 23.28 -28.78
N ALA A 385 20.65 22.74 -27.58
CA ALA A 385 19.61 23.25 -26.68
C ALA A 385 18.27 23.46 -27.41
N TYR A 386 17.89 22.48 -28.23
CA TYR A 386 16.74 22.53 -29.11
C TYR A 386 15.59 21.69 -28.57
N ILE A 387 14.49 22.34 -28.21
CA ILE A 387 13.26 21.71 -27.74
C ILE A 387 12.22 21.85 -28.85
N PHE A 388 11.56 20.76 -29.23
CA PHE A 388 10.56 20.80 -30.29
C PHE A 388 9.48 19.75 -30.10
N GLU A 389 8.31 20.02 -30.67
CA GLU A 389 7.14 19.15 -30.62
C GLU A 389 6.86 18.62 -32.01
N VAL A 390 6.72 17.29 -32.13
CA VAL A 390 6.36 16.63 -33.37
C VAL A 390 5.03 15.92 -33.24
N ASN A 391 4.22 15.96 -34.30
CA ASN A 391 3.04 15.10 -34.38
C ASN A 391 3.43 13.65 -34.73
N TYR A 392 2.47 12.73 -34.70
CA TYR A 392 2.69 11.32 -35.05
C TYR A 392 3.28 11.06 -36.44
N SER A 393 3.08 11.98 -37.40
CA SER A 393 3.66 11.88 -38.74
C SER A 393 5.09 12.41 -38.83
N GLY A 394 5.65 12.96 -37.75
CA GLY A 394 6.98 13.55 -37.68
C GLY A 394 7.05 15.00 -38.18
N SER A 395 5.91 15.68 -38.35
CA SER A 395 5.93 17.12 -38.65
C SER A 395 6.17 17.91 -37.36
N VAL A 396 7.12 18.84 -37.39
CA VAL A 396 7.38 19.77 -36.28
C VAL A 396 6.23 20.79 -36.22
N GLU A 397 5.50 20.80 -35.10
CA GLU A 397 4.37 21.72 -34.86
C GLU A 397 4.81 22.94 -34.05
N TRP A 398 5.81 22.77 -33.16
CA TRP A 398 6.37 23.83 -32.34
C TRP A 398 7.86 23.59 -32.11
N SER A 399 8.64 24.67 -31.96
CA SER A 399 10.04 24.53 -31.55
C SER A 399 10.61 25.79 -30.90
N TYR A 400 11.66 25.58 -30.12
CA TYR A 400 12.41 26.59 -29.41
C TYR A 400 13.88 26.18 -29.29
N THR A 401 14.79 27.10 -29.63
CA THR A 401 16.23 26.94 -29.42
C THR A 401 16.69 27.99 -28.42
N HIS A 402 17.29 27.56 -27.31
CA HIS A 402 17.82 28.52 -26.35
C HIS A 402 19.06 29.22 -26.92
N PRO A 403 19.14 30.56 -26.91
CA PRO A 403 20.28 31.26 -27.49
C PRO A 403 21.53 31.12 -26.63
N GLY A 404 22.67 30.80 -27.24
CA GLY A 404 23.99 30.85 -26.61
C GLY A 404 25.00 29.96 -27.31
N ASN A 405 26.26 30.07 -26.89
CA ASN A 405 27.32 29.14 -27.31
C ASN A 405 27.61 28.18 -26.15
N ASP A 406 27.85 26.91 -26.46
CA ASP A 406 28.17 25.87 -25.49
C ASP A 406 27.11 25.74 -24.37
N ILE A 407 25.84 25.99 -24.71
CA ILE A 407 24.70 25.79 -23.82
C ILE A 407 23.99 24.52 -24.23
N MET A 408 23.68 23.70 -23.25
CA MET A 408 22.90 22.49 -23.40
C MET A 408 21.63 22.57 -22.56
N ILE A 409 20.61 21.84 -22.98
CA ILE A 409 19.44 21.54 -22.14
C ILE A 409 19.37 20.04 -21.99
N ALA A 410 19.57 19.55 -20.76
CA ALA A 410 19.58 18.12 -20.45
C ALA A 410 18.35 17.42 -21.04
N ARG A 411 17.17 17.87 -20.57
CA ARG A 411 15.83 17.51 -21.00
C ARG A 411 14.87 18.66 -20.67
N ALA A 412 13.71 18.65 -21.32
CA ALA A 412 12.59 19.53 -21.04
C ALA A 412 11.30 18.69 -20.98
N GLN A 413 10.33 19.16 -20.19
CA GLN A 413 9.01 18.55 -20.05
C GLN A 413 7.92 19.59 -20.25
N LYS A 414 6.75 19.16 -20.73
CA LYS A 414 5.62 20.04 -21.03
C LYS A 414 4.35 19.59 -20.31
N TYR A 415 3.67 20.53 -19.67
CA TYR A 415 2.47 20.32 -18.86
C TYR A 415 1.29 21.09 -19.42
N GLY A 416 0.06 20.59 -19.22
CA GLY A 416 -1.16 21.25 -19.70
C GLY A 416 -1.41 22.62 -19.04
N LEU A 417 -2.26 23.45 -19.64
CA LEU A 417 -2.62 24.76 -19.09
C LEU A 417 -3.33 24.67 -17.72
N ASP A 418 -4.00 23.54 -17.48
CA ASP A 418 -4.70 23.20 -16.26
C ASP A 418 -3.80 22.59 -15.19
N TYR A 419 -2.49 22.45 -15.43
CA TYR A 419 -1.57 21.76 -14.52
C TYR A 419 -1.56 22.34 -13.09
N PHE A 420 -1.63 23.67 -12.96
CA PHE A 420 -1.72 24.36 -11.66
C PHE A 420 -3.15 24.46 -11.11
N THR A 421 -4.14 24.07 -11.91
CA THR A 421 -5.57 24.10 -11.56
C THR A 421 -6.17 22.70 -11.52
N GLN A 422 -5.32 21.66 -11.43
CA GLN A 422 -5.75 20.30 -11.12
C GLN A 422 -6.27 20.31 -9.69
N ASN A 423 -7.52 20.78 -9.51
CA ASN A 423 -8.35 20.35 -8.41
C ASN A 423 -8.47 18.84 -8.58
N ASN A 424 -7.73 18.08 -7.78
CA ASN A 424 -7.83 16.62 -7.73
C ASN A 424 -9.15 16.16 -7.11
N ASP A 425 -10.19 16.99 -7.13
CA ASP A 425 -11.46 16.70 -6.49
C ASP A 425 -12.10 15.47 -7.15
N MET A 426 -12.20 14.39 -6.40
CA MET A 426 -12.95 13.20 -6.72
C MET A 426 -14.38 13.37 -6.20
N THR A 427 -15.37 12.84 -6.91
CA THR A 427 -16.74 12.71 -6.39
C THR A 427 -17.07 11.24 -6.14
N LEU A 428 -17.38 10.89 -4.89
CA LEU A 428 -17.85 9.57 -4.48
C LEU A 428 -19.34 9.59 -4.14
N ILE A 429 -20.03 8.50 -4.46
CA ILE A 429 -21.45 8.29 -4.11
C ILE A 429 -21.50 7.36 -2.91
N VAL A 430 -22.13 7.80 -1.83
CA VAL A 430 -22.34 7.00 -0.61
C VAL A 430 -23.84 6.80 -0.43
N ASP A 431 -24.31 5.57 -0.57
CA ASP A 431 -25.69 5.19 -0.26
C ASP A 431 -25.88 4.87 1.23
N TYR A 432 -27.12 5.08 1.70
CA TYR A 432 -27.52 4.83 3.09
C TYR A 432 -28.96 4.34 3.14
N VAL A 433 -29.26 3.52 4.15
CA VAL A 433 -30.61 3.03 4.41
C VAL A 433 -31.35 3.94 5.40
N SER A 434 -32.66 3.77 5.52
CA SER A 434 -33.41 4.44 6.60
C SER A 434 -32.94 3.94 7.97
N ASP A 435 -32.99 4.83 8.95
CA ASP A 435 -32.49 4.66 10.32
C ASP A 435 -30.96 4.72 10.44
N TRP A 436 -30.36 4.00 11.39
CA TRP A 436 -28.93 4.09 11.70
C TRP A 436 -28.04 3.46 10.64
N ASN A 437 -26.95 4.15 10.31
CA ASN A 437 -25.91 3.72 9.38
C ASN A 437 -24.52 3.95 10.00
N MET A 438 -23.52 3.18 9.56
CA MET A 438 -22.11 3.44 9.84
C MET A 438 -21.46 4.13 8.64
N VAL A 439 -21.04 5.38 8.82
CA VAL A 439 -20.51 6.24 7.76
C VAL A 439 -19.08 6.69 8.09
N GLY A 440 -18.37 7.17 7.07
CA GLY A 440 -17.03 7.72 7.18
C GLY A 440 -16.79 8.82 6.16
N LEU A 441 -15.64 9.49 6.26
CA LEU A 441 -15.23 10.54 5.32
C LEU A 441 -14.09 10.03 4.43
N PRO A 442 -14.36 9.70 3.16
CA PRO A 442 -13.38 9.07 2.27
C PRO A 442 -12.49 10.05 1.50
N LEU A 443 -12.71 11.36 1.64
CA LEU A 443 -12.06 12.43 0.89
C LEU A 443 -11.70 13.58 1.83
N PHE A 444 -10.63 14.32 1.54
CA PHE A 444 -10.39 15.61 2.16
C PHE A 444 -11.31 16.66 1.53
N VAL A 445 -12.26 17.13 2.32
CA VAL A 445 -13.29 18.09 1.90
C VAL A 445 -13.04 19.45 2.55
N GLU A 446 -13.37 20.53 1.86
CA GLU A 446 -13.22 21.90 2.41
C GLU A 446 -14.02 22.09 3.70
N ASN A 447 -15.17 21.42 3.82
CA ASN A 447 -16.04 21.51 4.98
C ASN A 447 -16.63 20.14 5.33
N SER A 448 -16.14 19.56 6.43
CA SER A 448 -16.54 18.22 6.86
C SER A 448 -17.75 18.19 7.80
N ASN A 449 -18.50 19.29 7.92
CA ASN A 449 -19.69 19.32 8.75
C ASN A 449 -20.74 18.31 8.28
N GLN A 450 -21.32 17.56 9.22
CA GLN A 450 -22.31 16.52 8.91
C GLN A 450 -23.48 17.03 8.07
N THR A 451 -23.95 18.26 8.32
CA THR A 451 -25.10 18.83 7.59
C THR A 451 -24.78 19.19 6.14
N ILE A 452 -23.49 19.29 5.79
CA ILE A 452 -23.02 19.54 4.42
C ILE A 452 -22.77 18.21 3.71
N ILE A 453 -22.10 17.26 4.37
CA ILE A 453 -21.75 15.97 3.77
C ILE A 453 -22.98 15.05 3.65
N PHE A 454 -23.84 15.04 4.67
CA PHE A 454 -25.05 14.23 4.73
C PHE A 454 -26.27 15.11 5.06
N PRO A 455 -26.76 15.93 4.12
CA PRO A 455 -27.81 16.92 4.38
C PRO A 455 -29.17 16.31 4.74
N GLU A 456 -29.42 15.05 4.38
CA GLU A 456 -30.67 14.34 4.69
C GLU A 456 -30.64 13.60 6.04
N ALA A 457 -29.48 13.54 6.71
CA ALA A 457 -29.39 12.92 8.03
C ALA A 457 -30.08 13.76 9.12
N VAL A 458 -30.52 13.08 10.17
CA VAL A 458 -31.12 13.71 11.34
C VAL A 458 -30.03 14.48 12.09
N GLU A 459 -30.16 15.81 12.13
CA GLU A 459 -29.19 16.70 12.80
C GLU A 459 -28.95 16.27 14.25
N GLY A 460 -27.67 16.31 14.66
CA GLY A 460 -27.25 15.93 16.01
C GLY A 460 -27.20 14.43 16.27
N THR A 461 -27.24 13.58 15.24
CA THR A 461 -27.12 12.12 15.38
C THR A 461 -25.77 11.55 14.93
N LEU A 462 -24.76 12.39 14.70
CA LEU A 462 -23.40 11.94 14.41
C LEU A 462 -22.69 11.51 15.71
N TYR A 463 -22.29 10.25 15.81
CA TYR A 463 -21.57 9.72 16.98
C TYR A 463 -20.31 8.95 16.60
N SER A 464 -19.15 9.38 17.10
CA SER A 464 -17.90 8.62 17.07
C SER A 464 -17.81 7.65 18.26
N PHE A 465 -16.77 6.82 18.32
CA PHE A 465 -16.53 5.92 19.45
C PHE A 465 -15.11 6.04 20.01
N SER A 466 -15.01 6.32 21.32
CA SER A 466 -13.74 6.33 22.08
C SER A 466 -13.99 5.79 23.49
N GLY A 467 -14.05 4.47 23.63
CA GLY A 467 -14.48 3.78 24.87
C GLY A 467 -15.98 3.96 25.21
N GLY A 468 -16.68 4.80 24.45
CA GLY A 468 -18.10 5.11 24.52
C GLY A 468 -18.47 6.03 23.36
N TYR A 469 -19.77 6.25 23.15
CA TYR A 469 -20.25 7.12 22.08
C TYR A 469 -20.05 8.60 22.43
N VAL A 470 -19.41 9.34 21.52
CA VAL A 470 -19.19 10.78 21.63
C VAL A 470 -19.95 11.45 20.51
N GLN A 471 -20.77 12.45 20.83
CA GLN A 471 -21.52 13.21 19.83
C GLN A 471 -20.58 14.19 19.13
N GLU A 472 -20.60 14.17 17.80
CA GLU A 472 -19.72 14.98 16.96
C GLU A 472 -20.55 15.88 16.03
N VAL A 473 -19.88 16.83 15.39
CA VAL A 473 -20.52 17.76 14.43
C VAL A 473 -19.86 17.72 13.06
N ASP A 474 -18.56 17.44 13.04
CA ASP A 474 -17.73 17.37 11.85
C ASP A 474 -17.16 15.93 11.72
N LEU A 475 -17.00 15.48 10.48
CA LEU A 475 -16.35 14.21 10.19
C LEU A 475 -14.83 14.41 10.07
N THR A 476 -14.09 13.43 10.56
CA THR A 476 -12.62 13.35 10.47
C THR A 476 -12.26 12.11 9.64
N PRO A 477 -11.36 12.23 8.64
CA PRO A 477 -10.88 11.07 7.90
C PRO A 477 -10.34 9.98 8.84
N GLY A 478 -10.65 8.71 8.53
CA GLY A 478 -10.19 7.56 9.32
C GLY A 478 -11.04 7.24 10.55
N VAL A 479 -11.89 8.17 10.99
CA VAL A 479 -12.86 7.92 12.06
C VAL A 479 -14.17 7.45 11.42
N GLY A 480 -14.76 6.39 11.99
CA GLY A 480 -16.09 5.94 11.63
C GLY A 480 -17.14 6.53 12.57
N TYR A 481 -18.36 6.67 12.07
CA TYR A 481 -19.45 7.31 12.81
C TYR A 481 -20.75 6.55 12.67
N TRP A 482 -21.58 6.56 13.72
CA TRP A 482 -23.00 6.32 13.58
C TRP A 482 -23.71 7.59 13.12
N LEU A 483 -24.63 7.45 12.17
CA LEU A 483 -25.46 8.54 11.68
C LEU A 483 -26.86 8.02 11.33
N ARG A 484 -27.91 8.79 11.66
CA ARG A 484 -29.30 8.37 11.47
C ARG A 484 -29.96 9.11 10.32
N PHE A 485 -30.67 8.37 9.46
CA PHE A 485 -31.43 8.94 8.34
C PHE A 485 -32.93 8.64 8.48
N PRO A 486 -33.84 9.56 8.09
CA PRO A 486 -35.28 9.29 8.12
C PRO A 486 -35.74 8.35 6.99
N PHE A 487 -35.01 8.33 5.87
CA PHE A 487 -35.31 7.54 4.67
C PHE A 487 -34.01 7.01 4.04
N ALA A 488 -34.10 5.96 3.24
CA ALA A 488 -32.97 5.49 2.43
C ALA A 488 -32.69 6.47 1.27
N GLY A 489 -31.43 6.62 0.90
CA GLY A 489 -30.99 7.60 -0.09
C GLY A 489 -29.52 7.45 -0.45
N LEU A 490 -28.96 8.49 -1.07
CA LEU A 490 -27.54 8.61 -1.37
C LEU A 490 -27.07 10.04 -1.18
N THR A 491 -25.78 10.23 -0.95
CA THR A 491 -25.12 11.54 -0.98
C THR A 491 -23.93 11.51 -1.94
N GLN A 492 -23.56 12.67 -2.46
CA GLN A 492 -22.35 12.86 -3.25
C GLN A 492 -21.34 13.64 -2.42
N VAL A 493 -20.18 13.05 -2.18
CA VAL A 493 -19.07 13.68 -1.46
C VAL A 493 -18.04 14.06 -2.51
N THR A 494 -17.67 15.34 -2.58
CA THR A 494 -16.63 15.84 -3.51
C THR A 494 -15.50 16.48 -2.72
N GLY A 495 -14.26 16.12 -3.04
CA GLY A 495 -13.04 16.63 -2.40
C GLY A 495 -11.80 15.87 -2.85
N GLU A 496 -10.65 16.21 -2.32
CA GLU A 496 -9.37 15.59 -2.71
C GLU A 496 -9.30 14.12 -2.23
N PRO A 497 -8.80 13.19 -3.06
CA PRO A 497 -8.67 11.79 -2.70
C PRO A 497 -7.65 11.60 -1.58
N THR A 498 -8.05 10.82 -0.58
CA THR A 498 -7.19 10.23 0.44
C THR A 498 -6.69 8.89 -0.08
N GLU A 499 -5.42 8.82 -0.50
CA GLU A 499 -4.79 7.57 -0.97
C GLU A 499 -4.09 6.79 0.14
N GLY A 500 -3.71 7.47 1.23
CA GLY A 500 -3.10 6.86 2.41
C GLY A 500 -3.54 7.56 3.69
N LEU A 501 -3.65 6.81 4.78
CA LEU A 501 -4.12 7.33 6.06
C LEU A 501 -3.61 6.51 7.25
N SER A 502 -2.99 7.17 8.22
CA SER A 502 -2.66 6.60 9.53
C SER A 502 -3.83 6.77 10.49
N ILE A 503 -4.24 5.68 11.14
CA ILE A 503 -5.35 5.64 12.09
C ILE A 503 -4.83 5.17 13.44
N SER A 504 -4.96 6.03 14.45
CA SER A 504 -4.65 5.65 15.83
C SER A 504 -5.77 4.77 16.40
N LEU A 505 -5.40 3.60 16.92
CA LEU A 505 -6.29 2.66 17.58
C LEU A 505 -6.13 2.77 19.10
N ASN A 506 -7.26 2.72 19.80
CA ASN A 506 -7.31 2.49 21.24
C ASN A 506 -7.36 0.98 21.51
N THR A 507 -7.04 0.58 22.75
CA THR A 507 -7.28 -0.81 23.19
C THR A 507 -8.79 -1.14 23.08
N ASP A 508 -9.11 -2.36 22.65
CA ASP A 508 -10.48 -2.86 22.40
C ASP A 508 -11.12 -2.32 21.11
N TRP A 509 -12.42 -2.03 21.10
CA TRP A 509 -13.17 -1.67 19.89
C TRP A 509 -12.89 -0.25 19.42
N ASN A 510 -12.68 -0.09 18.12
CA ASN A 510 -12.52 1.18 17.42
C ASN A 510 -13.48 1.26 16.25
N LEU A 511 -14.07 2.44 16.04
CA LEU A 511 -14.94 2.72 14.91
C LEU A 511 -14.14 3.55 13.90
N ILE A 512 -13.77 2.95 12.78
CA ILE A 512 -12.86 3.52 11.77
C ILE A 512 -13.57 3.73 10.43
N SER A 513 -12.95 4.47 9.53
CA SER A 513 -13.38 4.59 8.12
C SER A 513 -12.21 4.42 7.15
N GLY A 514 -12.53 4.15 5.88
CA GLY A 514 -11.56 3.88 4.82
C GLY A 514 -11.08 5.10 4.03
N ILE A 515 -10.21 4.82 3.07
CA ILE A 515 -9.64 5.77 2.10
C ILE A 515 -10.55 5.93 0.86
N SER A 516 -10.11 6.67 -0.16
CA SER A 516 -10.90 6.96 -1.36
C SER A 516 -11.13 5.78 -2.30
N SER A 517 -10.33 4.72 -2.15
CA SER A 517 -10.44 3.48 -2.91
C SER A 517 -10.82 2.28 -2.01
N PRO A 518 -11.51 1.26 -2.55
CA PRO A 518 -11.77 0.04 -1.78
C PRO A 518 -10.47 -0.66 -1.36
N LEU A 519 -10.34 -0.97 -0.08
CA LEU A 519 -9.14 -1.58 0.50
C LEU A 519 -9.42 -3.00 1.00
N ASN A 520 -8.64 -3.99 0.53
CA ASN A 520 -8.67 -5.32 1.12
C ASN A 520 -8.07 -5.28 2.52
N VAL A 521 -8.73 -5.91 3.50
CA VAL A 521 -8.31 -5.87 4.90
C VAL A 521 -6.93 -6.47 5.13
N ASN A 522 -6.51 -7.41 4.28
CA ASN A 522 -5.18 -8.00 4.33
C ASN A 522 -4.08 -7.08 3.80
N ASN A 523 -4.43 -5.86 3.36
CA ASN A 523 -3.48 -4.84 2.92
C ASN A 523 -3.29 -3.75 3.99
N ILE A 524 -4.00 -3.81 5.12
CA ILE A 524 -3.82 -2.87 6.23
C ILE A 524 -2.43 -3.08 6.82
N ILE A 525 -1.62 -2.03 6.88
CA ILE A 525 -0.29 -2.07 7.47
C ILE A 525 -0.44 -1.96 9.00
N ASP A 526 -0.15 -3.06 9.69
CA ASP A 526 -0.23 -3.21 11.15
C ASP A 526 1.09 -3.76 11.68
N THR A 527 2.10 -2.88 11.77
CA THR A 527 3.48 -3.25 12.15
C THR A 527 3.57 -3.85 13.55
N ASP A 528 2.68 -3.42 14.45
CA ASP A 528 2.68 -3.81 15.85
C ASP A 528 1.76 -5.02 16.14
N ASN A 529 1.11 -5.60 15.12
CA ASN A 529 0.15 -6.70 15.23
C ASN A 529 -0.99 -6.36 16.22
N LEU A 530 -1.50 -5.14 16.14
CA LEU A 530 -2.57 -4.61 16.99
C LEU A 530 -3.92 -5.25 16.66
N ILE A 531 -4.23 -5.46 15.38
CA ILE A 531 -5.55 -5.90 14.93
C ILE A 531 -5.81 -7.35 15.36
N ILE A 532 -6.92 -7.57 16.07
CA ILE A 532 -7.40 -8.90 16.40
C ILE A 532 -8.06 -9.52 15.14
N PRO A 533 -7.59 -10.67 14.64
CA PRO A 533 -8.17 -11.35 13.50
C PRO A 533 -9.68 -11.61 13.62
N GLY A 534 -10.40 -11.54 12.50
CA GLY A 534 -11.84 -11.85 12.47
C GLY A 534 -12.74 -10.80 13.15
N THR A 535 -12.17 -9.67 13.58
CA THR A 535 -12.92 -8.61 14.29
C THR A 535 -13.28 -7.40 13.44
N LEU A 536 -13.15 -7.47 12.11
CA LEU A 536 -13.61 -6.39 11.24
C LEU A 536 -15.08 -6.57 10.84
N TYR A 537 -15.91 -5.58 11.17
CA TYR A 537 -17.36 -5.61 10.89
C TYR A 537 -17.84 -4.33 10.22
N GLY A 538 -18.55 -4.49 9.12
CA GLY A 538 -19.42 -3.46 8.56
C GLY A 538 -20.84 -3.57 9.14
N PHE A 539 -21.68 -2.62 8.75
CA PHE A 539 -23.08 -2.58 9.16
C PHE A 539 -23.99 -2.40 7.95
N GLN A 540 -25.00 -3.28 7.84
CA GLN A 540 -26.01 -3.26 6.77
C GLN A 540 -27.41 -3.44 7.37
N GLU A 541 -28.46 -3.43 6.54
CA GLU A 541 -29.86 -3.61 6.98
C GLU A 541 -30.06 -4.90 7.81
N SER A 542 -29.26 -5.94 7.58
CA SER A 542 -29.29 -7.19 8.33
C SER A 542 -28.50 -7.18 9.65
N GLY A 543 -27.93 -6.05 10.06
CA GLY A 543 -27.06 -5.90 11.22
C GLY A 543 -25.56 -6.00 10.90
N TYR A 544 -24.75 -6.35 11.91
CA TYR A 544 -23.31 -6.49 11.75
C TYR A 544 -22.95 -7.64 10.81
N THR A 545 -22.00 -7.37 9.91
CA THR A 545 -21.51 -8.36 8.94
C THR A 545 -19.99 -8.30 8.88
N SER A 546 -19.32 -9.45 8.93
CA SER A 546 -17.87 -9.51 8.72
C SER A 546 -17.53 -9.12 7.28
N VAL A 547 -16.49 -8.30 7.10
CA VAL A 547 -16.11 -7.78 5.79
C VAL A 547 -14.64 -8.06 5.49
N GLU A 548 -14.32 -8.25 4.20
CA GLU A 548 -12.96 -8.41 3.69
C GLU A 548 -12.49 -7.18 2.91
N ILE A 549 -13.39 -6.22 2.67
CA ILE A 549 -13.13 -4.98 1.94
C ILE A 549 -13.69 -3.80 2.74
N ILE A 550 -12.85 -2.82 3.01
CA ILE A 550 -13.23 -1.50 3.52
C ILE A 550 -13.55 -0.64 2.30
N SER A 551 -14.83 -0.28 2.15
CA SER A 551 -15.32 0.53 1.02
C SER A 551 -15.36 2.01 1.39
N PRO A 552 -15.09 2.93 0.44
CA PRO A 552 -15.12 4.37 0.69
C PRO A 552 -16.49 4.85 1.19
N GLY A 553 -16.49 5.77 2.16
CA GLY A 553 -17.71 6.41 2.69
C GLY A 553 -18.42 5.67 3.83
N TYR A 554 -17.96 4.46 4.16
CA TYR A 554 -18.55 3.62 5.21
C TYR A 554 -17.69 3.56 6.47
N GLY A 555 -18.35 3.31 7.60
CA GLY A 555 -17.71 3.03 8.88
C GLY A 555 -17.56 1.53 9.14
N TYR A 556 -16.53 1.15 9.89
CA TYR A 556 -16.20 -0.23 10.22
C TYR A 556 -15.75 -0.36 11.68
N TRP A 557 -16.19 -1.41 12.35
CA TRP A 557 -15.65 -1.80 13.65
C TRP A 557 -14.41 -2.63 13.46
N ILE A 558 -13.36 -2.32 14.22
CA ILE A 558 -12.14 -3.12 14.33
C ILE A 558 -11.76 -3.26 15.80
N ARG A 559 -11.21 -4.40 16.21
CA ARG A 559 -10.74 -4.61 17.58
C ARG A 559 -9.23 -4.66 17.64
N SER A 560 -8.67 -3.92 18.60
CA SER A 560 -7.23 -3.86 18.85
C SER A 560 -6.83 -4.55 20.16
N SER A 561 -5.68 -5.20 20.15
CA SER A 561 -5.02 -5.77 21.33
C SER A 561 -4.38 -4.71 22.24
N GLY A 562 -4.15 -3.50 21.73
CA GLY A 562 -3.48 -2.41 22.44
C GLY A 562 -3.71 -1.03 21.81
N GLU A 563 -3.06 -0.01 22.35
CA GLU A 563 -2.98 1.32 21.72
C GLU A 563 -1.82 1.35 20.71
N GLY A 564 -2.01 2.03 19.59
CA GLY A 564 -0.99 2.19 18.55
C GLY A 564 -1.58 2.71 17.23
N GLU A 565 -0.87 2.55 16.12
CA GLU A 565 -1.33 3.06 14.82
C GLU A 565 -1.31 1.97 13.75
N ILE A 566 -2.29 2.04 12.84
CA ILE A 566 -2.33 1.25 11.61
C ILE A 566 -2.33 2.21 10.42
N THR A 567 -1.85 1.77 9.26
CA THR A 567 -1.88 2.56 8.03
C THR A 567 -2.75 1.88 6.97
N LEU A 568 -3.70 2.63 6.43
CA LEU A 568 -4.46 2.29 5.23
C LEU A 568 -3.75 2.92 4.04
N SER A 569 -3.48 2.18 2.96
CA SER A 569 -2.82 2.72 1.77
C SER A 569 -3.34 2.04 0.50
N SER A 570 -3.58 2.81 -0.55
CA SER A 570 -3.89 2.29 -1.89
C SER A 570 -2.64 1.84 -2.65
N PHE A 571 -1.45 2.27 -2.23
CA PHE A 571 -0.18 2.03 -2.92
C PHE A 571 0.71 0.99 -2.24
N LEU A 572 0.56 0.78 -0.93
CA LEU A 572 1.41 -0.11 -0.15
C LEU A 572 0.64 -1.37 0.28
N SER A 573 1.19 -2.55 -0.01
CA SER A 573 0.71 -3.83 0.54
C SER A 573 1.73 -4.37 1.54
N GLY A 574 1.39 -4.45 2.83
CA GLY A 574 2.41 -4.78 3.85
C GLY A 574 1.98 -5.55 5.09
N GLY A 575 0.69 -5.74 5.38
CA GLY A 575 0.27 -6.36 6.65
C GLY A 575 -0.59 -7.60 6.49
N ARG A 576 -0.01 -8.78 6.70
CA ARG A 576 -0.81 -10.02 6.83
C ARG A 576 -1.55 -10.00 8.18
N ILE A 577 -2.79 -9.51 8.19
CA ILE A 577 -3.71 -9.86 9.29
C ILE A 577 -3.75 -11.39 9.36
N LYS A 578 -3.38 -11.97 10.51
CA LYS A 578 -3.40 -13.42 10.68
C LYS A 578 -4.79 -13.94 10.30
N SER A 579 -4.86 -14.97 9.46
CA SER A 579 -6.14 -15.53 9.06
C SER A 579 -6.81 -16.20 10.26
N PHE A 580 -8.04 -15.80 10.56
CA PHE A 580 -8.88 -16.47 11.55
C PHE A 580 -9.41 -17.79 10.99
N GLN A 581 -9.10 -18.91 11.66
CA GLN A 581 -9.62 -20.23 11.30
C GLN A 581 -10.47 -20.79 12.44
N ILE A 582 -11.63 -21.33 12.11
CA ILE A 582 -12.53 -21.98 13.08
C ILE A 582 -12.39 -23.48 12.95
N SER A 583 -12.27 -24.19 14.07
CA SER A 583 -12.24 -25.65 14.09
C SER A 583 -13.45 -26.25 13.36
N ASN A 584 -13.19 -27.22 12.47
CA ASN A 584 -14.24 -27.90 11.69
C ASN A 584 -15.30 -28.59 12.56
N ASN A 585 -14.97 -28.87 13.83
CA ASN A 585 -15.81 -29.64 14.76
C ASN A 585 -16.77 -28.76 15.58
N ALA A 586 -16.72 -27.43 15.48
CA ALA A 586 -17.63 -26.56 16.22
C ALA A 586 -19.09 -26.72 15.73
N ASN A 587 -20.05 -26.83 16.67
CA ASN A 587 -21.46 -26.70 16.33
C ASN A 587 -21.75 -25.25 15.96
N THR A 588 -22.72 -25.03 15.08
CA THR A 588 -23.07 -23.69 14.62
C THR A 588 -24.56 -23.40 14.79
N LEU A 589 -24.88 -22.17 15.20
CA LEU A 589 -26.23 -21.62 15.22
C LEU A 589 -26.24 -20.37 14.33
N LYS A 590 -26.96 -20.41 13.21
CA LYS A 590 -26.99 -19.33 12.22
C LYS A 590 -28.34 -18.62 12.20
N ILE A 591 -28.32 -17.28 12.20
CA ILE A 591 -29.46 -16.41 11.88
C ILE A 591 -29.01 -15.41 10.82
N GLY A 592 -29.67 -15.40 9.66
CA GLY A 592 -29.29 -14.51 8.56
C GLY A 592 -27.81 -14.70 8.18
N ASN A 593 -27.01 -13.64 8.28
CA ASN A 593 -25.58 -13.67 7.98
C ASN A 593 -24.71 -13.93 9.22
N GLN A 594 -25.28 -13.95 10.43
CA GLN A 594 -24.53 -14.13 11.67
C GLN A 594 -24.50 -15.61 12.08
N THR A 595 -23.31 -16.12 12.36
CA THR A 595 -23.09 -17.48 12.87
C THR A 595 -22.50 -17.42 14.28
N LEU A 596 -23.10 -18.17 15.21
CA LEU A 596 -22.56 -18.46 16.54
C LEU A 596 -21.95 -19.87 16.56
N TYR A 597 -20.92 -20.07 17.37
CA TYR A 597 -20.17 -21.31 17.51
C TYR A 597 -20.28 -21.83 18.94
N PHE A 598 -20.59 -23.11 19.12
CA PHE A 598 -20.73 -23.69 20.45
C PHE A 598 -20.30 -25.16 20.56
N GLY A 599 -19.87 -25.56 21.76
CA GLY A 599 -19.42 -26.92 22.06
C GLY A 599 -18.28 -26.93 23.08
N SER A 600 -18.22 -27.97 23.92
CA SER A 600 -17.21 -28.09 24.99
C SER A 600 -15.78 -28.33 24.49
N ASP A 601 -15.63 -28.88 23.29
CA ASP A 601 -14.36 -29.39 22.76
C ASP A 601 -13.85 -28.56 21.56
N ILE A 602 -14.21 -27.27 21.49
CA ILE A 602 -13.71 -26.37 20.43
C ILE A 602 -12.28 -25.94 20.77
N GLU A 603 -11.32 -26.33 19.93
CA GLU A 603 -9.97 -25.78 19.96
C GLU A 603 -9.97 -24.33 19.48
N ILE A 604 -9.44 -23.42 20.32
CA ILE A 604 -9.43 -21.97 20.07
C ILE A 604 -8.01 -21.47 20.28
N GLU A 605 -7.44 -20.87 19.25
CA GLU A 605 -6.11 -20.24 19.31
C GLU A 605 -6.18 -18.87 20.00
N ASP A 606 -7.13 -18.03 19.59
CA ASP A 606 -7.41 -16.72 20.20
C ASP A 606 -8.93 -16.51 20.42
N PRO A 607 -9.41 -16.54 21.68
CA PRO A 607 -10.81 -16.29 22.00
C PRO A 607 -11.31 -14.89 21.59
N LEU A 608 -10.44 -13.88 21.52
CA LEU A 608 -10.83 -12.50 21.20
C LEU A 608 -11.23 -12.34 19.73
N SER A 609 -10.81 -13.26 18.87
CA SER A 609 -11.22 -13.30 17.45
C SER A 609 -12.72 -13.59 17.26
N PHE A 610 -13.40 -14.12 18.29
CA PHE A 610 -14.84 -14.38 18.28
C PHE A 610 -15.67 -13.21 18.84
N SER A 611 -15.03 -12.11 19.21
CA SER A 611 -15.74 -10.98 19.80
C SER A 611 -16.63 -10.27 18.79
N LEU A 612 -17.75 -9.78 19.31
CA LEU A 612 -18.68 -8.94 18.58
C LEU A 612 -18.53 -7.47 19.01
N PRO A 613 -18.75 -6.52 18.09
CA PRO A 613 -18.74 -5.09 18.41
C PRO A 613 -19.74 -4.73 19.51
N PRO A 614 -19.66 -3.50 20.07
CA PRO A 614 -20.71 -2.95 20.92
C PRO A 614 -22.10 -3.15 20.31
N LEU A 615 -23.14 -3.29 21.15
CA LEU A 615 -24.51 -3.51 20.67
C LEU A 615 -24.88 -2.44 19.64
N PRO A 616 -25.50 -2.84 18.50
CA PRO A 616 -25.99 -1.86 17.54
C PRO A 616 -27.15 -1.06 18.14
N PRO A 617 -27.57 0.03 17.50
CA PRO A 617 -28.76 0.77 17.91
C PRO A 617 -30.00 -0.13 18.04
N ALA A 618 -30.92 0.24 18.93
CA ALA A 618 -32.14 -0.52 19.19
C ALA A 618 -32.99 -0.68 17.91
N GLY A 619 -33.60 -1.85 17.74
CA GLY A 619 -34.42 -2.19 16.56
C GLY A 619 -33.66 -2.93 15.45
N VAL A 620 -32.35 -3.08 15.56
CA VAL A 620 -31.52 -3.82 14.59
C VAL A 620 -31.40 -5.29 15.00
N LYS A 621 -31.38 -6.20 14.01
CA LYS A 621 -31.16 -7.63 14.22
C LYS A 621 -29.72 -7.89 14.67
N ASP A 622 -29.54 -8.51 15.82
CA ASP A 622 -28.24 -8.88 16.36
C ASP A 622 -28.36 -10.09 17.27
N ILE A 623 -27.52 -11.11 17.08
CA ILE A 623 -27.49 -12.31 17.92
C ILE A 623 -26.08 -12.55 18.43
N ARG A 624 -25.97 -12.81 19.74
CA ARG A 624 -24.69 -13.04 20.42
C ARG A 624 -24.86 -13.93 21.64
N PHE A 625 -23.79 -14.55 22.11
CA PHE A 625 -23.76 -15.06 23.48
C PHE A 625 -23.52 -13.92 24.45
N SER A 626 -24.01 -14.07 25.69
CA SER A 626 -23.70 -13.14 26.77
C SER A 626 -22.18 -12.94 26.89
N GLY A 627 -21.76 -11.68 27.01
CA GLY A 627 -20.34 -11.29 26.98
C GLY A 627 -19.85 -10.79 25.61
N ASN A 628 -20.74 -10.47 24.67
CA ASN A 628 -20.42 -9.91 23.35
C ASN A 628 -19.50 -10.81 22.52
N THR A 629 -19.84 -12.09 22.41
CA THR A 629 -19.05 -13.07 21.66
C THR A 629 -19.92 -13.99 20.81
N LYS A 630 -19.32 -14.49 19.72
CA LYS A 630 -19.88 -15.54 18.88
C LYS A 630 -19.62 -16.94 19.42
N LEU A 631 -18.85 -17.09 20.51
CA LEU A 631 -18.34 -18.37 20.97
C LEU A 631 -18.88 -18.79 22.33
N CYS A 632 -19.27 -20.05 22.43
CA CYS A 632 -19.70 -20.70 23.66
C CYS A 632 -18.96 -22.04 23.84
N THR A 633 -18.08 -22.14 24.82
CA THR A 633 -17.33 -23.38 25.13
C THR A 633 -17.92 -24.17 26.30
N TRP A 634 -19.13 -23.84 26.73
CA TRP A 634 -19.80 -24.43 27.88
C TRP A 634 -20.96 -25.32 27.44
N ASP A 635 -21.32 -26.29 28.28
CA ASP A 635 -22.52 -27.11 28.08
C ASP A 635 -23.83 -26.31 28.24
N GLU A 636 -23.76 -25.05 28.68
CA GLU A 636 -24.89 -24.12 28.76
C GLU A 636 -24.43 -22.68 28.54
N CYS A 637 -25.09 -21.96 27.63
CA CYS A 637 -24.82 -20.55 27.32
C CYS A 637 -26.11 -19.77 27.13
N LYS A 638 -26.10 -18.54 27.60
CA LYS A 638 -27.17 -17.57 27.36
C LYS A 638 -26.94 -16.89 26.02
N VAL A 639 -27.94 -16.98 25.14
CA VAL A 639 -28.02 -16.26 23.88
C VAL A 639 -28.85 -15.01 24.10
N GLU A 640 -28.37 -13.89 23.57
CA GLU A 640 -29.02 -12.59 23.58
C GLU A 640 -29.32 -12.21 22.14
N LEU A 641 -30.54 -11.76 21.91
CA LEU A 641 -31.04 -11.46 20.58
C LEU A 641 -31.78 -10.14 20.58
N MET A 642 -31.36 -9.25 19.69
CA MET A 642 -32.08 -8.05 19.28
C MET A 642 -32.79 -8.35 17.96
N ASN A 643 -34.07 -7.98 17.85
CA ASN A 643 -34.89 -8.21 16.66
C ASN A 643 -36.08 -7.24 16.62
N ASP A 644 -36.77 -7.14 15.50
CA ASP A 644 -37.89 -6.21 15.29
C ASP A 644 -39.28 -6.86 15.51
N ASN A 645 -39.40 -7.81 16.46
CA ASN A 645 -40.60 -8.64 16.70
C ASN A 645 -41.03 -9.53 15.50
N GLN A 646 -40.16 -9.75 14.51
CA GLN A 646 -40.42 -10.69 13.42
C GLN A 646 -40.07 -12.13 13.81
N LEU A 647 -40.69 -13.12 13.15
CA LEU A 647 -40.30 -14.53 13.29
C LEU A 647 -38.85 -14.72 12.83
N ILE A 648 -38.03 -15.36 13.66
CA ILE A 648 -36.65 -15.69 13.30
C ILE A 648 -36.52 -17.15 12.89
N GLN A 649 -35.66 -17.37 11.90
CA GLN A 649 -35.23 -18.70 11.49
C GLN A 649 -33.80 -18.93 11.98
N LEU A 650 -33.64 -20.00 12.75
CA LEU A 650 -32.39 -20.47 13.30
C LEU A 650 -32.01 -21.76 12.59
N GLU A 651 -30.81 -21.81 12.03
CA GLU A 651 -30.26 -23.04 11.48
C GLU A 651 -29.16 -23.57 12.41
N ALA A 652 -29.42 -24.73 13.03
CA ALA A 652 -28.50 -25.41 13.91
C ALA A 652 -27.81 -26.58 13.20
N ASN A 653 -26.47 -26.61 13.23
CA ASN A 653 -25.66 -27.72 12.74
C ASN A 653 -24.85 -28.29 13.90
N ILE A 654 -25.18 -29.52 14.31
CA ILE A 654 -24.54 -30.22 15.42
C ILE A 654 -23.53 -31.22 14.88
N LYS A 655 -22.26 -31.03 15.22
CA LYS A 655 -21.11 -31.82 14.73
C LYS A 655 -20.41 -32.62 15.81
N ASP A 656 -20.57 -32.24 17.08
CA ASP A 656 -19.92 -32.89 18.23
C ASP A 656 -20.56 -34.23 18.64
N GLY A 657 -21.64 -34.66 17.96
CA GLY A 657 -22.38 -35.88 18.27
C GLY A 657 -23.22 -35.83 19.55
N SER A 658 -23.26 -34.69 20.23
CA SER A 658 -24.09 -34.46 21.42
C SER A 658 -25.51 -34.04 21.04
N SER A 659 -26.43 -34.07 22.01
CA SER A 659 -27.76 -33.49 21.85
C SER A 659 -27.82 -32.14 22.54
N TRP A 660 -28.37 -31.14 21.85
CA TRP A 660 -28.49 -29.77 22.33
C TRP A 660 -29.95 -29.31 22.29
N GLU A 661 -30.30 -28.39 23.18
CA GLU A 661 -31.63 -27.87 23.42
C GLU A 661 -31.59 -26.33 23.54
N ILE A 662 -32.60 -25.68 22.99
CA ILE A 662 -32.92 -24.27 23.19
C ILE A 662 -34.05 -24.18 24.21
N VAL A 663 -33.85 -23.41 25.28
CA VAL A 663 -34.84 -23.14 26.31
C VAL A 663 -35.22 -21.67 26.22
N ASP A 664 -36.47 -21.39 25.86
CA ASP A 664 -36.97 -20.02 25.79
C ASP A 664 -37.19 -19.41 27.19
N ASN A 665 -37.46 -18.10 27.23
CA ASN A 665 -37.72 -17.38 28.48
C ASN A 665 -38.99 -17.84 29.24
N LYS A 666 -39.86 -18.64 28.62
CA LYS A 666 -41.06 -19.23 29.23
C LYS A 666 -40.81 -20.65 29.75
N GLY A 667 -39.61 -21.19 29.54
CA GLY A 667 -39.22 -22.54 29.93
C GLY A 667 -39.61 -23.62 28.92
N ASN A 668 -40.06 -23.25 27.71
CA ASN A 668 -40.30 -24.21 26.64
C ASN A 668 -38.96 -24.71 26.08
N VAL A 669 -38.87 -26.02 25.87
CA VAL A 669 -37.66 -26.68 25.38
C VAL A 669 -37.86 -27.14 23.95
N VAL A 670 -36.97 -26.69 23.06
CA VAL A 670 -36.93 -27.07 21.63
C VAL A 670 -35.58 -27.73 21.35
N LYS A 671 -35.58 -28.83 20.59
CA LYS A 671 -34.31 -29.48 20.22
C LYS A 671 -33.54 -28.60 19.24
N CYS A 672 -32.24 -28.41 19.49
CA CYS A 672 -31.36 -27.59 18.66
C CYS A 672 -30.79 -28.44 17.51
N GLU A 673 -31.57 -28.62 16.44
CA GLU A 673 -31.11 -29.33 15.23
C GLU A 673 -31.81 -28.80 13.97
N GLY A 674 -31.08 -28.67 12.87
CA GLY A 674 -31.64 -28.25 11.58
C GLY A 674 -32.29 -26.87 11.64
N LEU A 675 -33.34 -26.67 10.84
CA LEU A 675 -34.08 -25.41 10.81
C LEU A 675 -35.12 -25.36 11.93
N GLN A 676 -35.01 -24.35 12.79
CA GLN A 676 -35.93 -24.05 13.88
C GLN A 676 -36.56 -22.66 13.67
N ILE A 677 -37.85 -22.52 14.00
CA ILE A 677 -38.56 -21.25 13.96
C ILE A 677 -38.93 -20.90 15.40
N LEU A 678 -38.41 -19.78 15.89
CA LEU A 678 -38.79 -19.26 17.20
C LEU A 678 -39.72 -18.06 17.03
N GLU A 679 -40.83 -18.09 17.75
CA GLU A 679 -41.72 -16.94 17.90
C GLU A 679 -41.27 -16.13 19.11
N LEU A 680 -40.70 -14.97 18.83
CA LEU A 680 -40.16 -14.06 19.83
C LEU A 680 -41.11 -12.88 19.99
N VAL A 681 -41.32 -12.48 21.23
CA VAL A 681 -42.24 -11.43 21.65
C VAL A 681 -41.46 -10.40 22.45
N ASN A 682 -40.74 -9.50 21.77
CA ASN A 682 -40.15 -8.21 22.19
C ASN A 682 -38.89 -7.90 21.34
N GLU A 683 -38.42 -6.64 21.41
CA GLU A 683 -37.23 -6.20 20.66
C GLU A 683 -35.91 -6.80 21.17
N LEU A 684 -35.88 -7.20 22.44
CA LEU A 684 -34.74 -7.82 23.12
C LEU A 684 -35.21 -9.08 23.84
N GLU A 685 -34.68 -10.22 23.43
CA GLU A 685 -34.96 -11.50 24.04
C GLU A 685 -33.70 -12.28 24.42
N THR A 686 -33.89 -13.25 25.30
CA THR A 686 -32.84 -14.15 25.75
C THR A 686 -33.35 -15.58 25.67
N PHE A 687 -32.46 -16.52 25.39
CA PHE A 687 -32.76 -17.93 25.55
C PHE A 687 -31.50 -18.68 25.95
N ILE A 688 -31.67 -19.88 26.51
CA ILE A 688 -30.55 -20.71 26.93
C ILE A 688 -30.31 -21.78 25.87
N LEU A 689 -29.09 -21.87 25.37
CA LEU A 689 -28.61 -22.99 24.57
C LEU A 689 -27.84 -23.93 25.51
N ARG A 690 -28.30 -25.17 25.66
CA ARG A 690 -27.65 -26.14 26.56
C ARG A 690 -27.59 -27.55 25.99
N LYS A 691 -26.65 -28.34 26.48
CA LYS A 691 -26.52 -29.76 26.18
C LYS A 691 -27.60 -30.56 26.92
N SER A 692 -28.29 -31.44 26.22
CA SER A 692 -29.33 -32.30 26.79
C SER A 692 -28.75 -33.20 27.88
N ALA A 693 -29.29 -33.13 29.10
CA ALA A 693 -28.90 -34.03 30.18
C ALA A 693 -29.48 -35.44 29.96
N ASN A 694 -28.62 -36.46 29.88
CA ASN A 694 -29.08 -37.83 30.11
C ASN A 694 -29.60 -37.93 31.55
N ALA A 695 -30.88 -38.24 31.72
CA ALA A 695 -31.49 -38.37 33.04
C ALA A 695 -30.76 -39.40 33.92
N ARG A 696 -29.93 -38.95 34.86
CA ARG A 696 -29.43 -39.75 36.00
C ARG A 696 -28.94 -38.88 37.17
N SER A 697 -29.67 -39.00 38.28
CA SER A 697 -29.31 -38.74 39.69
C SER A 697 -28.78 -37.35 40.07
N ILE A 698 -29.64 -36.57 40.75
CA ILE A 698 -29.27 -35.38 41.52
C ILE A 698 -28.39 -35.84 42.69
N SER A 699 -27.09 -35.54 42.64
CA SER A 699 -26.20 -35.65 43.80
C SER A 699 -24.90 -34.84 43.72
N ASN A 700 -24.82 -33.75 42.95
CA ASN A 700 -23.54 -33.04 42.79
C ASN A 700 -23.65 -31.56 43.20
N LEU A 701 -23.10 -31.25 44.37
CA LEU A 701 -22.58 -29.93 44.71
C LEU A 701 -21.27 -29.74 43.95
N ASN A 702 -21.08 -28.60 43.26
CA ASN A 702 -19.90 -28.34 42.42
C ASN A 702 -19.39 -26.90 42.62
N LEU A 703 -18.09 -26.71 42.85
CA LEU A 703 -17.39 -25.44 42.64
C LEU A 703 -16.98 -25.34 41.16
N TYR A 704 -17.39 -24.26 40.49
CA TYR A 704 -17.00 -24.00 39.11
C TYR A 704 -15.71 -23.17 39.07
N PRO A 705 -14.89 -23.33 38.01
CA PRO A 705 -13.72 -22.51 37.82
C PRO A 705 -14.03 -21.01 37.87
N ALA A 706 -13.27 -20.26 38.65
CA ALA A 706 -13.38 -18.82 38.76
C ALA A 706 -13.11 -18.17 37.38
N HIS A 707 -13.93 -17.20 37.00
CA HIS A 707 -13.81 -16.53 35.70
C HIS A 707 -13.89 -15.00 35.83
N PRO A 708 -12.98 -14.25 35.20
CA PRO A 708 -11.80 -14.72 34.46
C PRO A 708 -10.74 -15.39 35.37
N ASN A 709 -9.86 -16.21 34.80
CA ASN A 709 -8.67 -16.78 35.46
C ASN A 709 -7.63 -17.22 34.40
N PRO A 710 -6.48 -16.53 34.23
CA PRO A 710 -6.01 -15.39 35.01
C PRO A 710 -6.94 -14.18 34.94
N PHE A 711 -6.96 -13.34 35.99
CA PHE A 711 -7.87 -12.20 36.10
C PHE A 711 -7.15 -10.89 36.41
N ASN A 712 -7.78 -9.77 36.06
CA ASN A 712 -7.35 -8.42 36.41
C ASN A 712 -8.57 -7.46 36.56
N PRO A 713 -8.83 -6.84 37.72
CA PRO A 713 -8.50 -7.30 39.07
C PRO A 713 -9.64 -8.09 39.72
N VAL A 714 -10.73 -8.37 39.00
CA VAL A 714 -11.92 -9.05 39.53
C VAL A 714 -12.10 -10.42 38.89
N THR A 715 -12.39 -11.43 39.70
CA THR A 715 -12.86 -12.75 39.25
C THR A 715 -14.16 -13.12 39.93
N THR A 716 -14.98 -13.93 39.26
CA THR A 716 -16.25 -14.44 39.79
C THR A 716 -16.12 -15.90 40.14
N ILE A 717 -16.35 -16.24 41.41
CA ILE A 717 -16.38 -17.59 41.96
C ILE A 717 -17.83 -18.05 41.94
N ARG A 718 -18.09 -19.19 41.30
CA ARG A 718 -19.45 -19.73 41.15
C ARG A 718 -19.52 -21.12 41.74
N PHE A 719 -20.62 -21.44 42.40
CA PHE A 719 -20.87 -22.77 42.93
C PHE A 719 -22.37 -23.06 42.97
N ASN A 720 -22.73 -24.32 42.81
CA ASN A 720 -24.10 -24.80 42.94
C ASN A 720 -24.29 -25.55 44.25
N ILE A 721 -25.42 -25.31 44.92
CA ILE A 721 -25.84 -26.09 46.08
C ILE A 721 -27.15 -26.80 45.76
N SER A 722 -27.19 -28.11 45.97
CA SER A 722 -28.35 -28.97 45.65
C SER A 722 -29.43 -29.02 46.75
N GLU A 723 -29.15 -28.48 47.94
CA GLU A 723 -30.09 -28.39 49.08
C GLU A 723 -29.59 -27.32 50.07
N ILE A 724 -30.45 -26.82 50.97
CA ILE A 724 -30.08 -25.79 51.95
C ILE A 724 -28.87 -26.24 52.79
N SER A 725 -27.73 -25.54 52.70
CA SER A 725 -26.45 -25.95 53.30
C SER A 725 -25.72 -24.78 53.95
N GLU A 726 -24.92 -25.06 54.99
CA GLU A 726 -23.94 -24.12 55.53
C GLU A 726 -22.68 -24.14 54.65
N VAL A 727 -22.24 -22.97 54.19
CA VAL A 727 -21.16 -22.77 53.23
C VAL A 727 -20.15 -21.74 53.74
N ASP A 728 -18.86 -22.00 53.52
CA ASP A 728 -17.72 -21.10 53.73
C ASP A 728 -16.88 -21.00 52.45
N VAL A 729 -16.70 -19.78 51.93
CA VAL A 729 -15.85 -19.49 50.77
C VAL A 729 -14.75 -18.52 51.16
N SER A 730 -13.50 -18.98 51.08
CA SER A 730 -12.32 -18.28 51.58
C SER A 730 -11.18 -18.25 50.56
N ILE A 731 -10.41 -17.17 50.52
CA ILE A 731 -9.23 -17.01 49.65
C ILE A 731 -7.94 -17.18 50.46
N TYR A 732 -7.00 -17.96 49.93
CA TYR A 732 -5.69 -18.20 50.53
C TYR A 732 -4.56 -17.82 49.57
N ASN A 733 -3.42 -17.39 50.11
CA ASN A 733 -2.21 -17.16 49.32
C ASN A 733 -1.35 -18.44 49.19
N ILE A 734 -0.25 -18.39 48.44
CA ILE A 734 0.64 -19.54 48.21
C ILE A 734 1.32 -20.08 49.49
N GLN A 735 1.39 -19.29 50.57
CA GLN A 735 1.87 -19.76 51.88
C GLN A 735 0.75 -20.37 52.75
N GLY A 736 -0.47 -20.52 52.22
CA GLY A 736 -1.62 -21.05 52.94
C GLY A 736 -2.20 -20.09 53.99
N ARG A 737 -1.86 -18.79 53.92
CA ARG A 737 -2.45 -17.77 54.80
C ARG A 737 -3.78 -17.32 54.23
N LEU A 738 -4.81 -17.24 55.08
CA LEU A 738 -6.11 -16.66 54.72
C LEU A 738 -5.93 -15.19 54.33
N VAL A 739 -6.37 -14.85 53.14
CA VAL A 739 -6.35 -13.51 52.55
C VAL A 739 -7.67 -12.80 52.83
N GLU A 740 -8.79 -13.47 52.55
CA GLU A 740 -10.13 -12.90 52.66
C GLU A 740 -11.19 -14.01 52.81
N ASN A 741 -12.25 -13.78 53.58
CA ASN A 741 -13.43 -14.66 53.64
C ASN A 741 -14.56 -13.97 52.89
N LEU A 742 -14.99 -14.55 51.77
CA LEU A 742 -15.98 -13.94 50.87
C LEU A 742 -17.41 -14.20 51.34
N LEU A 743 -17.63 -15.36 51.96
CA LEU A 743 -18.94 -15.77 52.45
C LEU A 743 -18.78 -16.81 53.57
N LYS A 744 -19.58 -16.68 54.63
CA LYS A 744 -19.80 -17.74 55.62
C LYS A 744 -21.24 -17.70 56.11
N GLY A 745 -22.03 -18.73 55.82
CA GLY A 745 -23.43 -18.79 56.26
C GLY A 745 -24.27 -19.86 55.57
N GLN A 746 -25.57 -19.88 55.88
CA GLN A 746 -26.52 -20.83 55.30
C GLN A 746 -27.09 -20.28 53.99
N LEU A 747 -27.03 -21.06 52.92
CA LEU A 747 -27.54 -20.70 51.60
C LEU A 747 -28.64 -21.67 51.15
N SER A 748 -29.60 -21.16 50.36
CA SER A 748 -30.65 -21.96 49.73
C SER A 748 -30.13 -22.75 48.52
N GLU A 749 -30.90 -23.74 48.07
CA GLU A 749 -30.61 -24.46 46.83
C GLU A 749 -30.53 -23.51 45.62
N GLY A 750 -29.65 -23.82 44.66
CA GLY A 750 -29.43 -23.04 43.45
C GLY A 750 -27.97 -22.61 43.24
N ASP A 751 -27.76 -21.82 42.18
CA ASP A 751 -26.46 -21.25 41.82
C ASP A 751 -26.17 -19.97 42.60
N HIS A 752 -24.93 -19.83 43.06
CA HIS A 752 -24.45 -18.67 43.80
C HIS A 752 -23.18 -18.13 43.17
N ASN A 753 -23.08 -16.80 43.11
CA ASN A 753 -21.95 -16.09 42.50
C ASN A 753 -21.36 -15.11 43.53
N LEU A 754 -20.05 -15.20 43.76
CA LEU A 754 -19.28 -14.29 44.60
C LEU A 754 -18.20 -13.62 43.77
N GLN A 755 -18.09 -12.30 43.84
CA GLN A 755 -16.99 -11.58 43.21
C GLN A 755 -15.85 -11.35 44.19
N TRP A 756 -14.62 -11.59 43.73
CA TRP A 756 -13.42 -11.22 44.45
C TRP A 756 -12.63 -10.17 43.68
N ASN A 757 -12.42 -9.00 44.30
CA ASN A 757 -11.63 -7.91 43.75
C ASN A 757 -10.25 -7.88 44.41
N ALA A 758 -9.22 -8.30 43.67
CA ALA A 758 -7.87 -8.46 44.19
C ALA A 758 -6.99 -7.20 44.10
N ASN A 759 -7.54 -6.02 43.74
CA ASN A 759 -6.76 -4.79 43.51
C ASN A 759 -5.77 -4.45 44.65
N LYS A 760 -6.16 -4.75 45.89
CA LYS A 760 -5.38 -4.45 47.11
C LYS A 760 -4.26 -5.46 47.40
N PHE A 761 -4.16 -6.54 46.62
CA PHE A 761 -3.19 -7.61 46.79
C PHE A 761 -2.12 -7.60 45.68
N PRO A 762 -0.95 -8.25 45.85
CA PRO A 762 0.04 -8.38 44.79
C PRO A 762 -0.39 -9.39 43.72
N SER A 763 0.08 -9.24 42.48
CA SER A 763 -0.08 -10.26 41.43
C SER A 763 0.55 -11.58 41.87
N GLY A 764 -0.06 -12.70 41.51
CA GLY A 764 0.40 -14.01 41.93
C GLY A 764 -0.70 -15.06 41.99
N VAL A 765 -0.35 -16.22 42.53
CA VAL A 765 -1.26 -17.37 42.67
C VAL A 765 -1.98 -17.33 44.02
N TYR A 766 -3.31 -17.48 43.96
CA TYR A 766 -4.20 -17.61 45.10
C TYR A 766 -5.01 -18.90 44.98
N PHE A 767 -5.64 -19.29 46.09
CA PHE A 767 -6.51 -20.47 46.16
C PHE A 767 -7.87 -20.11 46.73
N VAL A 768 -8.93 -20.43 46.00
CA VAL A 768 -10.30 -20.42 46.50
C VAL A 768 -10.54 -21.72 47.25
N MET A 769 -10.99 -21.62 48.49
CA MET A 769 -11.40 -22.74 49.32
C MET A 769 -12.91 -22.66 49.50
N PHE A 770 -13.61 -23.69 49.06
CA PHE A 770 -15.03 -23.87 49.29
C PHE A 770 -15.25 -25.00 50.29
N GLU A 771 -16.02 -24.77 51.36
CA GLU A 771 -16.46 -25.79 52.30
C GLU A 771 -18.00 -25.74 52.42
N GLY A 772 -18.67 -26.84 52.10
CA GLY A 772 -20.13 -26.93 52.17
C GLY A 772 -20.63 -28.36 52.04
N ASN A 773 -21.69 -28.71 52.78
CA ASN A 773 -22.34 -30.03 52.72
C ASN A 773 -21.39 -31.25 52.83
N LYS A 774 -20.40 -31.16 53.74
CA LYS A 774 -19.30 -32.13 53.96
C LYS A 774 -18.30 -32.28 52.79
N VAL A 775 -18.39 -31.42 51.79
CA VAL A 775 -17.45 -31.32 50.66
C VAL A 775 -16.48 -30.17 50.91
N LYS A 776 -15.23 -30.37 50.51
CA LYS A 776 -14.18 -29.35 50.55
C LYS A 776 -13.46 -29.35 49.21
N GLU A 777 -13.54 -28.24 48.47
CA GLU A 777 -12.93 -28.07 47.17
C GLU A 777 -11.97 -26.88 47.17
N ILE A 778 -10.89 -27.02 46.39
CA ILE A 778 -9.84 -26.01 46.27
C ILE A 778 -9.62 -25.72 44.80
N GLU A 779 -9.65 -24.45 44.44
CA GLU A 779 -9.36 -23.99 43.09
C GLU A 779 -8.18 -23.02 43.07
N LYS A 780 -7.27 -23.17 42.12
CA LYS A 780 -6.15 -22.25 41.89
C LYS A 780 -6.58 -21.10 40.98
N ILE A 781 -6.36 -19.87 41.41
CA ILE A 781 -6.62 -18.66 40.63
C ILE A 781 -5.34 -17.80 40.49
N VAL A 782 -5.18 -17.11 39.36
CA VAL A 782 -3.98 -16.33 39.03
C VAL A 782 -4.37 -14.87 38.82
N PHE A 783 -3.89 -14.00 39.70
CA PHE A 783 -4.08 -12.56 39.57
C PHE A 783 -2.91 -11.93 38.81
N VAL A 784 -3.20 -11.20 37.74
CA VAL A 784 -2.23 -10.44 36.94
C VAL A 784 -2.62 -8.96 37.04
N LYS A 785 -1.64 -8.09 37.28
CA LYS A 785 -1.88 -6.63 37.32
C LYS A 785 -1.50 -6.02 35.99
#